data_AF-A0A1D2ABM5-F1
#
_entry.id   AF-A0A1D2ABM5-F1
#
_cell.length_a   1.000
_cell.length_b   1.000
_cell.length_c   1.000
_cell.angle_alpha   90.00
_cell.angle_beta   90.00
_cell.angle_gamma   90.00
#
_symmetry.space_group_name_H-M   'P 1'
#
loop_
_entity.id
_entity.type
_entity.pdbx_description
1 polymer ?
#
loop_
_entity_poly.entity_id
_entity_poly.type
_entity_poly.pdbx_seq_one_letter_code
_entity_poly.pdbx_strand_id
1 'polypeptide(L)'
;MRSWASKGAPWCMGSLPGRAARRAALLAVGGLLARGPSPPARPLQPRHAEAGHREALHHPRFARASRLCSSRNGAGPTQEDAAHRGCTQNGPHPRRQPASDRLTILHFNDVYEISPRAMEPVGGAARFVSAVRAHAADSPLVLFSGDCLNPSLVSSFTRGEHMAPILNSIGVHAACVGNHDFDFGMEVLRRHVAACSFPWLLSNVLDPRTGRPPAGLCESHLLTWRGIRVGLLGIVEREWLATLACVDLARDLRFLDPEAAAARLAADLVAAGAELVLALTHMRAARDARLAAAVPGVQLVLAGHDHHWGVEAVAPHGTLVVKSGTDFREFTRLELALPLRPHPARPDVAWARVEVGAGTPPDPPTQALVAGFEALVGAHLDQALGWTHVGLDARGEAMRGRETVLGNLLADAMRVAMGCQVAFFNGGTVRSDQVHAAGQLTTRDVVTMLPFTDELVAVELTGADLLRVLETGVGAWPEPEGRFLQVSGLRFAFDPARPPGTRVDAASVHVGGAALDPARRYSAVTKAYLRDGRDGFACMRAARPLRVELNAPSLATLVRHLFFRIQALNEGLARGEGGKGGGAAAAGKRGDLVGARQGVSARPQHGTRTSGDVGSSGGPRAPAAGAAHVADPADSPPSEPVSPTGWSPEVLMQPYEAGLEKLYCFDPGTGKWGVRPKVEGRIRCVPGCLPEPGV
;
A
#
# COMPACT_ATOMS: atom_id res chain seq x y z
N MET A 1 -48.28 15.49 -43.03
CA MET A 1 -48.06 15.28 -44.48
C MET A 1 -46.56 15.04 -44.67
N ARG A 2 -46.03 14.03 -45.39
CA ARG A 2 -46.52 12.73 -45.90
C ARG A 2 -45.33 11.76 -45.67
N SER A 3 -45.41 10.76 -44.78
CA SER A 3 -45.85 9.38 -45.06
C SER A 3 -45.18 8.68 -46.26
N TRP A 4 -44.58 7.51 -46.04
CA TRP A 4 -44.89 6.24 -46.74
C TRP A 4 -44.41 5.03 -45.91
N ALA A 5 -44.93 3.82 -46.19
CA ALA A 5 -44.81 2.63 -45.31
C ALA A 5 -45.16 1.30 -46.04
N SER A 6 -45.20 0.19 -45.28
CA SER A 6 -45.57 -1.20 -45.68
C SER A 6 -44.50 -1.98 -46.47
N LYS A 7 -44.35 -3.31 -46.43
CA LYS A 7 -45.12 -4.46 -45.85
C LYS A 7 -44.12 -5.39 -45.07
N GLY A 8 -44.43 -6.54 -44.44
CA GLY A 8 -45.64 -7.39 -44.31
C GLY A 8 -45.36 -8.62 -43.41
N ALA A 9 -46.17 -9.69 -43.47
CA ALA A 9 -46.00 -10.98 -42.77
C ALA A 9 -46.64 -12.14 -43.58
N PRO A 10 -46.42 -13.45 -43.27
CA PRO A 10 -47.45 -14.18 -42.47
C PRO A 10 -47.03 -15.45 -41.65
N TRP A 11 -47.67 -15.62 -40.46
CA TRP A 11 -48.15 -16.89 -39.83
C TRP A 11 -47.09 -17.94 -39.34
N CYS A 12 -47.35 -18.91 -38.42
CA CYS A 12 -48.60 -19.44 -37.82
C CYS A 12 -48.48 -19.83 -36.30
N MET A 13 -49.53 -20.48 -35.73
CA MET A 13 -49.91 -20.58 -34.31
C MET A 13 -49.19 -21.62 -33.40
N GLY A 14 -49.37 -21.50 -32.06
CA GLY A 14 -48.76 -22.40 -31.04
C GLY A 14 -49.37 -22.51 -29.61
N SER A 15 -50.66 -22.20 -29.38
CA SER A 15 -51.49 -22.61 -28.20
C SER A 15 -51.18 -22.17 -26.72
N LEU A 16 -52.25 -22.07 -25.92
CA LEU A 16 -52.37 -21.67 -24.49
C LEU A 16 -53.45 -22.59 -23.83
N PRO A 17 -53.56 -22.80 -22.49
CA PRO A 17 -54.40 -21.88 -21.66
C PRO A 17 -54.20 -21.86 -20.09
N GLY A 18 -54.77 -20.83 -19.43
CA GLY A 18 -55.08 -20.79 -17.97
C GLY A 18 -54.93 -19.37 -17.36
N ARG A 19 -55.95 -18.49 -17.32
CA ARG A 19 -56.99 -18.32 -16.27
C ARG A 19 -56.41 -18.24 -14.83
N ALA A 20 -56.64 -17.22 -13.99
CA ALA A 20 -57.33 -15.91 -14.06
C ALA A 20 -56.85 -15.02 -12.84
N ALA A 21 -57.32 -13.82 -12.46
CA ALA A 21 -58.55 -13.07 -12.78
C ALA A 21 -58.41 -11.50 -12.64
N ARG A 22 -59.42 -10.83 -12.04
CA ARG A 22 -59.66 -9.36 -11.83
C ARG A 22 -59.84 -9.09 -10.31
N ARG A 23 -59.83 -7.90 -9.69
CA ARG A 23 -60.23 -6.48 -9.97
C ARG A 23 -59.27 -5.53 -9.18
N ALA A 24 -58.96 -4.25 -9.49
CA ALA A 24 -59.75 -3.02 -9.76
C ALA A 24 -60.58 -2.49 -8.56
N ALA A 25 -60.73 -1.19 -8.25
CA ALA A 25 -60.05 0.09 -8.61
C ALA A 25 -60.71 1.28 -7.81
N LEU A 26 -60.26 2.56 -7.97
CA LEU A 26 -60.95 3.84 -7.62
C LEU A 26 -61.09 4.14 -6.09
N LEU A 27 -61.24 5.35 -5.51
CA LEU A 27 -61.18 6.83 -5.77
C LEU A 27 -60.95 7.48 -4.35
N ALA A 28 -60.68 8.76 -4.04
CA ALA A 28 -60.11 10.00 -4.62
C ALA A 28 -60.79 11.23 -3.95
N VAL A 29 -59.99 12.21 -3.46
CA VAL A 29 -60.29 13.68 -3.37
C VAL A 29 -61.41 14.24 -2.43
N GLY A 30 -61.10 15.30 -1.66
CA GLY A 30 -62.02 16.47 -1.47
C GLY A 30 -62.03 17.24 -0.13
N GLY A 31 -61.80 18.57 -0.17
CA GLY A 31 -62.16 19.58 0.89
C GLY A 31 -61.27 19.67 2.15
N LEU A 32 -60.68 20.78 2.64
CA LEU A 32 -60.66 22.25 2.37
C LEU A 32 -61.61 23.16 3.22
N LEU A 33 -61.04 24.27 3.75
CA LEU A 33 -61.62 25.47 4.42
C LEU A 33 -62.03 25.35 5.92
N ALA A 34 -62.00 26.40 6.78
CA ALA A 34 -61.22 27.67 6.83
C ALA A 34 -61.46 28.47 8.16
N ARG A 35 -60.46 29.28 8.63
CA ARG A 35 -60.52 30.35 9.70
C ARG A 35 -60.79 29.81 11.14
N GLY A 36 -60.38 30.41 12.27
CA GLY A 36 -59.84 31.74 12.68
C GLY A 36 -60.80 32.40 13.71
N PRO A 37 -60.40 33.11 14.80
CA PRO A 37 -59.14 33.83 15.07
C PRO A 37 -58.51 33.64 16.49
N SER A 38 -57.56 34.51 16.88
CA SER A 38 -56.86 34.65 18.19
C SER A 38 -57.38 35.89 18.97
N PRO A 39 -56.73 36.51 20.01
CA PRO A 39 -55.53 36.21 20.82
C PRO A 39 -55.95 35.92 22.30
N PRO A 40 -55.28 36.28 23.44
CA PRO A 40 -53.92 36.78 23.79
C PRO A 40 -53.14 35.74 24.68
N ALA A 41 -52.23 35.99 25.64
CA ALA A 41 -51.71 37.18 26.34
C ALA A 41 -50.27 36.99 26.93
N ARG A 42 -49.80 37.96 27.73
CA ARG A 42 -48.49 38.09 28.44
C ARG A 42 -48.63 39.20 29.52
N PRO A 43 -47.62 39.55 30.37
CA PRO A 43 -46.37 38.87 30.77
C PRO A 43 -46.25 38.74 32.33
N LEU A 44 -45.07 38.39 32.89
CA LEU A 44 -44.54 39.04 34.13
C LEU A 44 -43.07 38.68 34.49
N GLN A 45 -42.27 39.74 34.69
CA GLN A 45 -41.03 39.91 35.47
C GLN A 45 -40.95 41.44 35.78
N PRO A 46 -40.11 41.99 36.69
CA PRO A 46 -38.87 41.45 37.30
C PRO A 46 -38.75 41.69 38.84
N ARG A 47 -37.56 41.46 39.44
CA ARG A 47 -36.89 42.40 40.36
C ARG A 47 -35.44 42.01 40.70
N HIS A 48 -34.70 42.95 41.30
CA HIS A 48 -33.25 42.92 41.58
C HIS A 48 -32.89 42.50 43.01
N ALA A 49 -31.67 41.99 43.18
CA ALA A 49 -30.68 42.38 44.21
C ALA A 49 -29.36 41.64 43.94
N GLU A 50 -28.21 41.98 44.53
CA GLU A 50 -27.37 43.18 44.50
C GLU A 50 -26.06 42.80 45.24
N ALA A 51 -24.94 43.47 44.91
CA ALA A 51 -23.70 43.62 45.70
C ALA A 51 -22.95 42.39 46.32
N GLY A 52 -21.62 42.36 46.16
CA GLY A 52 -20.74 41.39 46.84
C GLY A 52 -19.26 41.43 46.43
N HIS A 53 -18.51 42.46 46.81
CA HIS A 53 -17.06 42.55 46.57
C HIS A 53 -16.26 41.48 47.34
N ARG A 54 -15.18 40.96 46.72
CA ARG A 54 -13.80 41.13 47.25
C ARG A 54 -12.71 40.74 46.26
N GLU A 55 -11.59 41.45 46.37
CA GLU A 55 -10.33 41.19 45.66
C GLU A 55 -9.46 40.21 46.46
N ALA A 56 -8.56 39.49 45.75
CA ALA A 56 -7.23 39.14 46.27
C ALA A 56 -6.32 38.73 45.10
N LEU A 57 -5.10 39.25 45.04
CA LEU A 57 -4.05 38.72 44.16
C LEU A 57 -3.38 37.51 44.81
N HIS A 58 -2.85 36.57 44.02
CA HIS A 58 -1.41 36.30 44.00
C HIS A 58 -1.00 35.33 42.88
N HIS A 59 0.23 35.49 42.40
CA HIS A 59 0.86 34.68 41.35
C HIS A 59 2.25 34.20 41.86
N PRO A 60 3.01 33.37 41.11
CA PRO A 60 3.13 31.93 41.32
C PRO A 60 4.48 31.50 41.94
N ARG A 61 4.70 30.17 42.12
CA ARG A 61 6.05 29.59 42.02
C ARG A 61 6.10 28.09 41.71
N PHE A 62 7.24 27.70 41.14
CA PHE A 62 7.75 26.34 40.88
C PHE A 62 7.91 25.56 42.21
N ALA A 63 8.01 24.22 42.26
CA ALA A 63 9.07 23.41 41.61
C ALA A 63 8.81 21.89 41.57
N ARG A 64 9.71 21.19 40.85
CA ARG A 64 9.80 19.71 40.77
C ARG A 64 10.35 19.10 42.06
N ALA A 65 9.92 17.87 42.38
CA ALA A 65 10.76 16.88 43.07
C ALA A 65 10.31 15.45 42.71
N SER A 66 11.21 14.64 42.15
CA SER A 66 11.02 13.21 41.89
C SER A 66 11.77 12.36 42.92
N ARG A 67 11.25 11.16 43.24
CA ARG A 67 11.98 10.10 43.96
C ARG A 67 11.59 8.73 43.42
N LEU A 68 12.55 7.80 43.38
CA LEU A 68 12.39 6.39 43.02
C LEU A 68 12.65 5.52 44.26
N CYS A 69 12.17 4.26 44.21
CA CYS A 69 12.62 3.12 45.03
C CYS A 69 12.27 3.14 46.54
N SER A 70 12.09 1.99 47.22
CA SER A 70 12.10 0.58 46.75
C SER A 70 11.54 -0.43 47.78
N SER A 71 10.90 -1.50 47.29
CA SER A 71 10.69 -2.82 47.94
C SER A 71 9.78 -2.85 49.20
N ARG A 72 9.10 -3.95 49.59
CA ARG A 72 9.32 -5.40 49.37
C ARG A 72 8.02 -6.21 49.15
N ASN A 73 8.24 -7.48 48.78
CA ASN A 73 7.31 -8.59 48.51
C ASN A 73 6.06 -8.72 49.42
N GLY A 74 4.96 -9.13 48.79
CA GLY A 74 3.85 -9.89 49.38
C GLY A 74 3.23 -10.78 48.30
N ALA A 75 2.87 -12.03 48.61
CA ALA A 75 2.35 -12.97 47.62
C ALA A 75 0.84 -12.78 47.37
N GLY A 76 0.40 -13.01 46.14
CA GLY A 76 -1.01 -12.93 45.70
C GLY A 76 -1.35 -14.01 44.66
N PRO A 77 -2.64 -14.32 44.46
CA PRO A 77 -3.10 -15.51 43.73
C PRO A 77 -3.03 -15.40 42.19
N THR A 78 -3.42 -16.49 41.53
CA THR A 78 -3.33 -16.78 40.09
C THR A 78 -4.04 -15.77 39.18
N GLN A 79 -3.40 -15.47 38.06
CA GLN A 79 -3.79 -14.45 37.09
C GLN A 79 -4.76 -14.99 36.03
N GLU A 80 -6.05 -15.12 36.34
CA GLU A 80 -7.07 -15.48 35.33
C GLU A 80 -8.42 -14.76 35.47
N ASP A 81 -8.66 -14.01 36.56
CA ASP A 81 -9.97 -13.40 36.86
C ASP A 81 -9.92 -11.87 37.09
N ALA A 82 -8.99 -11.19 36.40
CA ALA A 82 -8.69 -9.75 36.59
C ALA A 82 -9.09 -8.85 35.40
N ALA A 83 -9.90 -9.34 34.46
CA ALA A 83 -10.29 -8.62 33.24
C ALA A 83 -11.68 -7.93 33.31
N HIS A 84 -12.38 -7.99 34.44
CA HIS A 84 -13.77 -7.53 34.57
C HIS A 84 -14.05 -6.66 35.80
N ARG A 85 -13.67 -5.37 35.72
CA ARG A 85 -14.32 -4.17 36.31
C ARG A 85 -13.45 -2.93 36.04
N GLY A 86 -13.73 -2.20 34.96
CA GLY A 86 -12.87 -1.10 34.51
C GLY A 86 -13.51 -0.07 33.58
N CYS A 87 -14.84 -0.07 33.45
CA CYS A 87 -15.59 1.02 32.82
C CYS A 87 -16.57 1.61 33.84
N THR A 88 -17.00 2.86 33.62
CA THR A 88 -17.73 3.71 34.59
C THR A 88 -17.03 3.85 35.96
N GLN A 89 -16.02 4.72 36.05
CA GLN A 89 -15.75 5.47 37.28
C GLN A 89 -16.26 6.91 37.12
N ASN A 90 -17.32 7.26 37.84
CA ASN A 90 -17.81 8.63 37.91
C ASN A 90 -16.91 9.45 38.83
N GLY A 91 -15.78 9.91 38.30
CA GLY A 91 -15.04 11.03 38.90
C GLY A 91 -15.91 12.30 38.92
N PRO A 92 -15.61 13.28 39.79
CA PRO A 92 -16.35 14.53 39.84
C PRO A 92 -16.29 15.21 38.47
N HIS A 93 -17.45 15.57 37.91
CA HIS A 93 -17.54 16.10 36.55
C HIS A 93 -16.57 17.28 36.37
N PRO A 94 -15.67 17.26 35.36
CA PRO A 94 -14.89 18.44 35.05
C PRO A 94 -15.85 19.58 34.72
N ARG A 95 -15.62 20.77 35.30
CA ARG A 95 -16.42 21.96 34.97
C ARG A 95 -16.41 22.12 33.45
N ARG A 96 -17.60 22.04 32.82
CA ARG A 96 -17.73 22.25 31.37
C ARG A 96 -17.01 23.56 31.01
N GLN A 97 -16.01 23.46 30.14
CA GLN A 97 -15.52 24.65 29.44
C GLN A 97 -16.72 25.24 28.66
N PRO A 98 -16.86 26.57 28.58
CA PRO A 98 -17.85 27.16 27.69
C PRO A 98 -17.57 26.66 26.26
N ALA A 99 -18.63 26.35 25.51
CA ALA A 99 -18.50 25.91 24.13
C ALA A 99 -17.84 27.02 23.31
N SER A 100 -16.81 26.65 22.54
CA SER A 100 -16.13 27.56 21.62
C SER A 100 -17.01 27.85 20.41
N ASP A 101 -17.30 29.12 20.10
CA ASP A 101 -18.19 29.52 18.98
C ASP A 101 -17.70 29.08 17.57
N ARG A 102 -16.53 28.45 17.49
CA ARG A 102 -15.94 27.87 16.27
C ARG A 102 -15.21 26.57 16.61
N LEU A 103 -15.19 25.64 15.65
CA LEU A 103 -14.39 24.41 15.66
C LEU A 103 -13.50 24.37 14.41
N THR A 104 -12.19 24.25 14.59
CA THR A 104 -11.25 23.98 13.50
C THR A 104 -10.93 22.49 13.45
N ILE A 105 -10.98 21.91 12.25
CA ILE A 105 -10.55 20.53 11.96
C ILE A 105 -9.41 20.59 10.94
N LEU A 106 -8.36 19.80 11.13
CA LEU A 106 -7.37 19.50 10.09
C LEU A 106 -7.56 18.06 9.64
N HIS A 107 -7.68 17.84 8.33
CA HIS A 107 -7.90 16.52 7.74
C HIS A 107 -6.83 16.17 6.71
N PHE A 108 -6.32 14.94 6.76
CA PHE A 108 -5.40 14.36 5.78
C PHE A 108 -5.64 12.85 5.62
N ASN A 109 -5.04 12.25 4.59
CA ASN A 109 -5.27 10.89 4.14
C ASN A 109 -4.10 10.42 3.23
N ASP A 110 -3.93 9.11 3.04
CA ASP A 110 -3.10 8.49 1.98
C ASP A 110 -1.63 8.96 1.99
N VAL A 111 -0.91 8.72 3.09
CA VAL A 111 0.43 9.27 3.35
C VAL A 111 1.51 8.18 3.43
N TYR A 112 2.23 7.95 2.33
CA TYR A 112 3.15 6.81 2.18
C TYR A 112 4.62 7.23 2.25
N GLU A 113 4.97 8.30 1.52
CA GLU A 113 6.35 8.76 1.44
C GLU A 113 6.66 9.82 2.52
N ILE A 114 7.44 9.41 3.52
CA ILE A 114 7.84 10.28 4.64
C ILE A 114 8.86 11.35 4.24
N SER A 115 9.55 11.16 3.11
CA SER A 115 10.60 12.03 2.59
C SER A 115 10.04 13.05 1.59
N PRO A 116 10.58 14.28 1.53
CA PRO A 116 10.12 15.27 0.56
C PRO A 116 10.53 14.88 -0.87
N ARG A 117 9.61 15.03 -1.83
CA ARG A 117 9.91 14.87 -3.27
C ARG A 117 10.54 16.15 -3.87
N ALA A 118 11.14 16.04 -5.05
CA ALA A 118 11.78 17.17 -5.74
C ALA A 118 10.81 18.18 -6.40
N MET A 119 9.51 17.92 -6.41
CA MET A 119 8.48 18.70 -7.12
C MET A 119 7.44 19.27 -6.14
N GLU A 120 7.07 20.54 -6.31
CA GLU A 120 6.07 21.18 -5.43
C GLU A 120 4.64 20.64 -5.64
N PRO A 121 3.80 20.60 -4.59
CA PRO A 121 4.17 20.62 -3.16
C PRO A 121 5.12 19.45 -2.81
N VAL A 122 6.26 19.75 -2.17
CA VAL A 122 7.29 18.73 -1.87
C VAL A 122 6.88 17.73 -0.79
N GLY A 123 5.99 18.12 0.13
CA GLY A 123 5.51 17.27 1.22
C GLY A 123 6.60 16.83 2.19
N GLY A 124 6.53 15.56 2.60
CA GLY A 124 7.42 14.95 3.60
C GLY A 124 6.98 15.22 5.03
N ALA A 125 7.00 14.16 5.86
CA ALA A 125 6.42 14.12 7.19
C ALA A 125 6.92 15.23 8.13
N ALA A 126 8.22 15.53 8.09
CA ALA A 126 8.81 16.56 8.96
C ALA A 126 8.30 17.98 8.63
N ARG A 127 8.09 18.31 7.35
CA ARG A 127 7.52 19.62 6.95
C ARG A 127 6.02 19.68 7.27
N PHE A 128 5.31 18.58 7.06
CA PHE A 128 3.88 18.46 7.38
C PHE A 128 3.60 18.66 8.87
N VAL A 129 4.42 18.08 9.76
CA VAL A 129 4.33 18.32 11.21
C VAL A 129 4.46 19.80 11.56
N SER A 130 5.39 20.54 10.92
CA SER A 130 5.48 22.00 11.11
C SER A 130 4.27 22.75 10.58
N ALA A 131 3.72 22.37 9.42
CA ALA A 131 2.54 23.00 8.86
C ALA A 131 1.28 22.77 9.71
N VAL A 132 1.09 21.56 10.26
CA VAL A 132 0.04 21.26 11.25
C VAL A 132 0.23 22.11 12.51
N ARG A 133 1.46 22.19 13.04
CA ARG A 133 1.76 23.00 14.24
C ARG A 133 1.64 24.51 14.02
N ALA A 134 1.75 25.01 12.79
CA ALA A 134 1.46 26.42 12.48
C ALA A 134 0.01 26.82 12.81
N HIS A 135 -0.92 25.86 12.80
CA HIS A 135 -2.32 26.05 13.20
C HIS A 135 -2.61 25.76 14.68
N ALA A 136 -1.60 25.47 15.51
CA ALA A 136 -1.81 25.08 16.92
C ALA A 136 -2.58 26.13 17.74
N ALA A 137 -2.51 27.42 17.37
CA ALA A 137 -3.29 28.49 17.99
C ALA A 137 -4.81 28.30 17.90
N ASP A 138 -5.30 27.66 16.82
CA ASP A 138 -6.72 27.31 16.66
C ASP A 138 -7.16 26.19 17.63
N SER A 139 -6.21 25.45 18.21
CA SER A 139 -6.42 24.16 18.88
C SER A 139 -7.28 23.21 18.01
N PRO A 140 -6.80 22.83 16.81
CA PRO A 140 -7.58 22.08 15.85
C PRO A 140 -7.75 20.61 16.27
N LEU A 141 -8.89 20.03 15.89
CA LEU A 141 -9.10 18.58 15.92
C LEU A 141 -8.43 17.96 14.68
N VAL A 142 -7.37 17.17 14.86
CA VAL A 142 -6.61 16.57 13.75
C VAL A 142 -7.11 15.15 13.47
N LEU A 143 -7.61 14.90 12.26
CA LEU A 143 -8.25 13.63 11.87
C LEU A 143 -7.58 13.05 10.62
N PHE A 144 -7.42 11.72 10.60
CA PHE A 144 -6.74 10.99 9.52
C PHE A 144 -7.69 9.98 8.87
N SER A 145 -7.74 9.90 7.54
CA SER A 145 -8.60 8.94 6.82
C SER A 145 -7.85 7.73 6.25
N GLY A 146 -6.82 7.27 6.96
CA GLY A 146 -6.15 6.00 6.69
C GLY A 146 -5.15 6.02 5.54
N ASP A 147 -4.58 4.85 5.29
CA ASP A 147 -3.50 4.57 4.35
C ASP A 147 -2.21 5.29 4.71
N CYS A 148 -1.39 4.61 5.51
CA CYS A 148 0.01 4.97 5.72
C CYS A 148 0.98 3.78 5.57
N LEU A 149 0.52 2.52 5.67
CA LEU A 149 1.47 1.40 5.75
C LEU A 149 2.05 0.92 4.41
N ASN A 150 1.43 1.12 3.26
CA ASN A 150 1.95 0.66 1.95
C ASN A 150 1.37 1.57 0.83
N PRO A 151 1.99 1.77 -0.35
CA PRO A 151 3.09 1.05 -0.99
C PRO A 151 4.52 1.49 -0.61
N SER A 152 4.67 2.34 0.42
CA SER A 152 5.95 2.95 0.83
C SER A 152 7.16 2.00 0.81
N LEU A 153 8.26 2.43 0.19
CA LEU A 153 9.49 1.64 0.16
C LEU A 153 10.07 1.45 1.56
N VAL A 154 9.98 2.47 2.42
CA VAL A 154 10.41 2.39 3.81
C VAL A 154 9.58 1.33 4.55
N SER A 155 8.29 1.19 4.24
CA SER A 155 7.42 0.16 4.81
C SER A 155 7.74 -1.25 4.34
N SER A 156 8.18 -1.43 3.08
CA SER A 156 8.57 -2.76 2.58
C SER A 156 9.68 -3.41 3.42
N PHE A 157 10.59 -2.61 4.00
CA PHE A 157 11.61 -3.08 4.95
C PHE A 157 11.14 -3.05 6.42
N THR A 158 10.49 -1.95 6.86
CA THR A 158 10.14 -1.73 8.28
C THR A 158 8.79 -2.31 8.70
N ARG A 159 8.02 -2.90 7.76
CA ARG A 159 6.61 -3.30 7.92
C ARG A 159 5.73 -2.19 8.51
N GLY A 160 6.06 -0.93 8.20
CA GLY A 160 5.34 0.26 8.66
C GLY A 160 5.69 0.75 10.08
N GLU A 161 6.69 0.16 10.76
CA GLU A 161 7.08 0.58 12.14
C GLU A 161 7.49 2.06 12.28
N HIS A 162 7.69 2.75 11.16
CA HIS A 162 8.00 4.18 11.11
C HIS A 162 6.79 5.11 11.18
N MET A 163 5.59 4.65 10.81
CA MET A 163 4.43 5.54 10.72
C MET A 163 3.81 5.87 12.07
N ALA A 164 3.76 4.92 13.02
CA ALA A 164 3.24 5.17 14.36
C ALA A 164 3.90 6.36 15.10
N PRO A 165 5.25 6.47 15.21
CA PRO A 165 5.88 7.63 15.85
C PRO A 165 5.66 8.94 15.07
N ILE A 166 5.50 8.89 13.74
CA ILE A 166 5.23 10.08 12.90
C ILE A 166 3.79 10.57 13.12
N LEU A 167 2.79 9.70 13.04
CA LEU A 167 1.38 10.05 13.30
C LEU A 167 1.16 10.56 14.74
N ASN A 168 1.88 9.99 15.71
CA ASN A 168 1.92 10.51 17.08
C ASN A 168 2.55 11.92 17.17
N SER A 169 3.58 12.23 16.37
CA SER A 169 4.24 13.56 16.35
C SER A 169 3.44 14.67 15.65
N ILE A 170 2.50 14.28 14.78
CA ILE A 170 1.47 15.13 14.16
C ILE A 170 0.38 15.52 15.17
N GLY A 171 0.09 14.65 16.15
CA GLY A 171 -1.00 14.85 17.10
C GLY A 171 -2.37 14.48 16.54
N VAL A 172 -2.47 13.36 15.81
CA VAL A 172 -3.75 12.80 15.35
C VAL A 172 -4.64 12.45 16.55
N HIS A 173 -5.93 12.75 16.45
CA HIS A 173 -6.92 12.54 17.52
C HIS A 173 -7.79 11.30 17.28
N ALA A 174 -7.99 10.92 16.01
CA ALA A 174 -8.59 9.66 15.59
C ALA A 174 -8.25 9.39 14.11
N ALA A 175 -8.26 8.12 13.71
CA ALA A 175 -8.05 7.70 12.33
C ALA A 175 -9.13 6.73 11.85
N CYS A 176 -9.45 6.71 10.55
CA CYS A 176 -9.99 5.51 9.91
C CYS A 176 -8.82 4.58 9.52
N VAL A 177 -9.01 3.26 9.52
CA VAL A 177 -8.10 2.41 8.75
C VAL A 177 -8.34 2.61 7.26
N GLY A 178 -7.26 2.67 6.49
CA GLY A 178 -7.32 2.60 5.05
C GLY A 178 -7.29 1.17 4.53
N ASN A 179 -7.09 1.03 3.22
CA ASN A 179 -6.88 -0.26 2.59
C ASN A 179 -5.47 -0.83 2.82
N HIS A 180 -4.43 -0.07 2.51
CA HIS A 180 -3.04 -0.52 2.58
C HIS A 180 -2.53 -0.73 4.02
N ASP A 181 -3.28 -0.24 5.01
CA ASP A 181 -3.04 -0.52 6.42
C ASP A 181 -3.23 -2.02 6.79
N PHE A 182 -3.83 -2.82 5.89
CA PHE A 182 -3.96 -4.27 6.04
C PHE A 182 -2.89 -5.09 5.30
N ASP A 183 -2.07 -4.49 4.41
CA ASP A 183 -1.18 -5.22 3.49
C ASP A 183 -0.17 -6.16 4.18
N PHE A 184 0.30 -5.81 5.38
CA PHE A 184 1.22 -6.63 6.17
C PHE A 184 0.53 -7.64 7.11
N GLY A 185 -0.80 -7.78 7.00
CA GLY A 185 -1.61 -8.71 7.75
C GLY A 185 -2.07 -8.20 9.12
N MET A 186 -3.14 -8.83 9.62
CA MET A 186 -3.92 -8.37 10.78
C MET A 186 -3.11 -8.15 12.07
N GLU A 187 -2.07 -8.96 12.31
CA GLU A 187 -1.22 -8.85 13.49
C GLU A 187 -0.27 -7.63 13.43
N VAL A 188 0.18 -7.24 12.24
CA VAL A 188 0.99 -6.03 12.04
C VAL A 188 0.12 -4.79 12.21
N LEU A 189 -1.08 -4.78 11.62
CA LEU A 189 -2.08 -3.73 11.88
C LEU A 189 -2.39 -3.58 13.37
N ARG A 190 -2.69 -4.68 14.08
CA ARG A 190 -2.95 -4.69 15.52
C ARG A 190 -1.80 -4.08 16.33
N ARG A 191 -0.54 -4.31 15.93
CA ARG A 191 0.64 -3.73 16.57
C ARG A 191 0.75 -2.22 16.33
N HIS A 192 0.46 -1.73 15.12
CA HIS A 192 0.50 -0.29 14.81
C HIS A 192 -0.64 0.49 15.47
N VAL A 193 -1.86 -0.06 15.47
CA VAL A 193 -2.99 0.50 16.22
C VAL A 193 -2.63 0.64 17.71
N ALA A 194 -2.00 -0.38 18.31
CA ALA A 194 -1.54 -0.35 19.70
C ALA A 194 -0.32 0.57 19.96
N ALA A 195 0.38 1.02 18.92
CA ALA A 195 1.51 1.96 19.01
C ALA A 195 1.09 3.43 18.77
N CYS A 196 -0.13 3.67 18.29
CA CYS A 196 -0.70 5.00 18.11
C CYS A 196 -1.33 5.52 19.42
N SER A 197 -1.21 6.82 19.69
CA SER A 197 -1.77 7.46 20.88
C SER A 197 -3.25 7.84 20.73
N PHE A 198 -3.94 7.32 19.71
CA PHE A 198 -5.28 7.70 19.27
C PHE A 198 -6.06 6.49 18.74
N PRO A 199 -7.40 6.47 18.85
CA PRO A 199 -8.22 5.39 18.33
C PRO A 199 -8.22 5.34 16.80
N TRP A 200 -8.10 4.12 16.27
CA TRP A 200 -8.38 3.81 14.87
C TRP A 200 -9.79 3.20 14.77
N LEU A 201 -10.53 3.60 13.72
CA LEU A 201 -11.96 3.34 13.54
C LEU A 201 -12.23 2.38 12.39
N LEU A 202 -13.15 1.43 12.62
CA LEU A 202 -13.69 0.54 11.60
C LEU A 202 -15.12 0.11 11.99
N SER A 203 -16.11 0.68 11.32
CA SER A 203 -17.52 0.66 11.70
C SER A 203 -18.37 -0.36 10.92
N ASN A 204 -17.96 -0.71 9.71
CA ASN A 204 -18.70 -1.60 8.80
C ASN A 204 -18.02 -2.96 8.56
N VAL A 205 -17.00 -3.33 9.34
CA VAL A 205 -16.31 -4.63 9.23
C VAL A 205 -16.02 -5.18 10.63
N LEU A 206 -16.38 -6.44 10.85
CA LEU A 206 -16.34 -7.10 12.17
C LEU A 206 -15.66 -8.47 12.07
N ASP A 207 -14.93 -8.89 13.11
CA ASP A 207 -14.48 -10.26 13.28
C ASP A 207 -15.70 -11.18 13.53
N PRO A 208 -15.95 -12.21 12.70
CA PRO A 208 -17.10 -13.10 12.86
C PRO A 208 -17.19 -13.81 14.21
N ARG A 209 -16.06 -14.00 14.90
CA ARG A 209 -15.94 -14.74 16.17
C ARG A 209 -16.30 -13.88 17.38
N THR A 210 -16.08 -12.56 17.30
CA THR A 210 -16.30 -11.63 18.42
C THR A 210 -17.48 -10.69 18.20
N GLY A 211 -17.92 -10.52 16.95
CA GLY A 211 -18.94 -9.54 16.56
C GLY A 211 -18.48 -8.07 16.67
N ARG A 212 -17.19 -7.82 16.89
CA ARG A 212 -16.57 -6.49 17.04
C ARG A 212 -15.53 -6.24 15.95
N PRO A 213 -15.08 -5.00 15.73
CA PRO A 213 -14.00 -4.74 14.78
C PRO A 213 -12.70 -5.50 15.15
N PRO A 214 -11.92 -5.97 14.16
CA PRO A 214 -10.67 -6.70 14.38
C PRO A 214 -9.54 -5.76 14.86
N ALA A 215 -8.34 -6.32 15.11
CA ALA A 215 -7.10 -5.60 15.40
C ALA A 215 -7.11 -4.58 16.58
N GLY A 216 -8.15 -4.57 17.43
CA GLY A 216 -8.33 -3.57 18.49
C GLY A 216 -8.91 -2.25 18.00
N LEU A 217 -9.47 -2.24 16.79
CA LEU A 217 -10.16 -1.10 16.19
C LEU A 217 -11.47 -0.79 16.92
N CYS A 218 -11.89 0.47 16.89
CA CYS A 218 -13.11 0.94 17.53
C CYS A 218 -14.25 1.05 16.51
N GLU A 219 -15.46 0.60 16.89
CA GLU A 219 -16.64 0.65 16.01
C GLU A 219 -17.14 2.09 15.79
N SER A 220 -16.96 2.95 16.79
CA SER A 220 -17.13 4.41 16.73
C SER A 220 -16.33 5.04 17.88
N HIS A 221 -16.22 6.36 17.89
CA HIS A 221 -15.60 7.10 18.99
C HIS A 221 -16.36 8.40 19.28
N LEU A 222 -16.47 8.79 20.55
CA LEU A 222 -17.18 9.99 20.97
C LEU A 222 -16.30 10.80 21.93
N LEU A 223 -15.75 11.90 21.43
CA LEU A 223 -14.86 12.79 22.17
C LEU A 223 -15.56 14.11 22.53
N THR A 224 -14.92 14.92 23.38
CA THR A 224 -15.31 16.32 23.61
C THR A 224 -14.13 17.23 23.27
N TRP A 225 -14.30 18.13 22.31
CA TRP A 225 -13.26 19.05 21.84
C TRP A 225 -13.75 20.49 21.91
N ARG A 226 -13.00 21.38 22.56
CA ARG A 226 -13.37 22.80 22.79
C ARG A 226 -14.81 23.00 23.33
N GLY A 227 -15.27 22.06 24.15
CA GLY A 227 -16.62 22.01 24.74
C GLY A 227 -17.69 21.26 23.93
N ILE A 228 -17.40 20.88 22.68
CA ILE A 228 -18.33 20.28 21.71
C ILE A 228 -18.17 18.76 21.71
N ARG A 229 -19.28 18.01 21.69
CA ARG A 229 -19.26 16.54 21.63
C ARG A 229 -19.27 16.06 20.18
N VAL A 230 -18.15 15.51 19.73
CA VAL A 230 -17.95 15.05 18.35
C VAL A 230 -17.95 13.52 18.33
N GLY A 231 -18.92 12.95 17.61
CA GLY A 231 -18.99 11.53 17.28
C GLY A 231 -18.28 11.23 15.95
N LEU A 232 -17.52 10.15 15.91
CA LEU A 232 -16.74 9.70 14.77
C LEU A 232 -17.06 8.24 14.43
N LEU A 233 -17.18 7.93 13.15
CA LEU A 233 -17.29 6.57 12.60
C LEU A 233 -16.31 6.39 11.43
N GLY A 234 -15.86 5.16 11.17
CA GLY A 234 -14.83 4.81 10.17
C GLY A 234 -15.36 3.82 9.13
N ILE A 235 -15.49 4.20 7.87
CA ILE A 235 -16.14 3.37 6.83
C ILE A 235 -15.18 3.05 5.68
N VAL A 236 -15.11 1.77 5.28
CA VAL A 236 -14.23 1.26 4.21
C VAL A 236 -15.00 0.51 3.12
N GLU A 237 -14.49 0.50 1.89
CA GLU A 237 -15.13 -0.20 0.76
C GLU A 237 -14.84 -1.72 0.79
N ARG A 238 -15.91 -2.53 0.80
CA ARG A 238 -15.80 -4.00 0.83
C ARG A 238 -15.05 -4.54 -0.39
N GLU A 239 -15.35 -3.99 -1.56
CA GLU A 239 -14.86 -4.44 -2.86
C GLU A 239 -13.33 -4.32 -3.00
N TRP A 240 -12.66 -3.49 -2.19
CA TRP A 240 -11.20 -3.48 -2.11
C TRP A 240 -10.67 -4.51 -1.11
N LEU A 241 -11.16 -4.51 0.15
CA LEU A 241 -10.68 -5.46 1.16
C LEU A 241 -10.87 -6.92 0.70
N ALA A 242 -11.90 -7.15 -0.12
CA ALA A 242 -12.16 -8.40 -0.82
C ALA A 242 -11.08 -8.86 -1.84
N THR A 243 -9.97 -8.13 -1.99
CA THR A 243 -8.86 -8.45 -2.91
C THR A 243 -7.53 -8.76 -2.22
N LEU A 244 -7.46 -8.65 -0.88
CA LEU A 244 -6.21 -8.90 -0.14
C LEU A 244 -5.91 -10.39 0.08
N ALA A 245 -4.79 -10.84 -0.49
CA ALA A 245 -4.25 -12.19 -0.28
C ALA A 245 -3.81 -12.48 1.17
N CYS A 246 -3.66 -11.45 2.01
CA CYS A 246 -3.25 -11.57 3.42
C CYS A 246 -4.42 -11.66 4.42
N VAL A 247 -5.68 -11.76 3.94
CA VAL A 247 -6.90 -11.80 4.78
C VAL A 247 -7.87 -12.85 4.24
N ASP A 248 -8.24 -13.87 5.04
CA ASP A 248 -9.27 -14.83 4.61
C ASP A 248 -10.67 -14.27 4.86
N LEU A 249 -11.25 -13.70 3.80
CA LEU A 249 -12.57 -13.07 3.79
C LEU A 249 -13.72 -14.00 4.20
N ALA A 250 -13.55 -15.32 4.09
CA ALA A 250 -14.57 -16.29 4.47
C ALA A 250 -14.49 -16.67 5.96
N ARG A 251 -13.38 -16.34 6.64
CA ARG A 251 -13.08 -16.75 8.03
C ARG A 251 -12.87 -15.58 8.99
N ASP A 252 -12.22 -14.51 8.53
CA ASP A 252 -11.66 -13.45 9.37
C ASP A 252 -12.54 -12.19 9.46
N LEU A 253 -13.33 -11.87 8.42
CA LEU A 253 -14.07 -10.60 8.31
C LEU A 253 -15.54 -10.77 7.85
N ARG A 254 -16.48 -10.23 8.63
CA ARG A 254 -17.88 -10.00 8.27
C ARG A 254 -18.09 -8.53 7.93
N PHE A 255 -18.40 -8.26 6.67
CA PHE A 255 -18.76 -6.93 6.18
C PHE A 255 -20.24 -6.62 6.46
N LEU A 256 -20.52 -5.36 6.79
CA LEU A 256 -21.84 -4.76 6.85
C LEU A 256 -22.06 -3.84 5.65
N ASP A 257 -23.31 -3.55 5.32
CA ASP A 257 -23.65 -2.48 4.37
C ASP A 257 -23.14 -1.12 4.92
N PRO A 258 -22.31 -0.37 4.16
CA PRO A 258 -21.68 0.86 4.65
C PRO A 258 -22.69 1.91 5.11
N GLU A 259 -23.73 2.14 4.31
CA GLU A 259 -24.76 3.14 4.56
C GLU A 259 -25.62 2.77 5.78
N ALA A 260 -26.04 1.51 5.90
CA ALA A 260 -26.80 1.05 7.07
C ALA A 260 -25.97 1.06 8.36
N ALA A 261 -24.68 0.70 8.29
CA ALA A 261 -23.77 0.74 9.44
C ALA A 261 -23.56 2.18 9.94
N ALA A 262 -23.31 3.12 9.02
CA ALA A 262 -23.16 4.54 9.35
C ALA A 262 -24.47 5.18 9.85
N ALA A 263 -25.62 4.83 9.26
CA ALA A 263 -26.92 5.34 9.69
C ALA A 263 -27.29 4.90 11.12
N ARG A 264 -27.03 3.64 11.48
CA ARG A 264 -27.15 3.15 12.86
C ARG A 264 -26.22 3.92 13.81
N LEU A 265 -24.93 3.94 13.51
CA LEU A 265 -23.94 4.52 14.42
C LEU A 265 -24.07 6.04 14.58
N ALA A 266 -24.53 6.75 13.55
CA ALA A 266 -24.90 8.16 13.68
C ALA A 266 -26.07 8.35 14.67
N ALA A 267 -27.10 7.50 14.61
CA ALA A 267 -28.21 7.53 15.56
C ALA A 267 -27.76 7.17 16.99
N ASP A 268 -26.90 6.14 17.14
CA ASP A 268 -26.34 5.73 18.44
C ASP A 268 -25.48 6.83 19.06
N LEU A 269 -24.61 7.49 18.28
CA LEU A 269 -23.79 8.63 18.71
C LEU A 269 -24.63 9.83 19.13
N VAL A 270 -25.71 10.13 18.39
CA VAL A 270 -26.66 11.21 18.72
C VAL A 270 -27.48 10.87 19.97
N ALA A 271 -27.88 9.61 20.16
CA ALA A 271 -28.54 9.15 21.38
C ALA A 271 -27.61 9.20 22.61
N ALA A 272 -26.31 8.94 22.42
CA ALA A 272 -25.27 9.20 23.40
C ALA A 272 -25.00 10.72 23.61
N GLY A 273 -25.58 11.58 22.77
CA GLY A 273 -25.57 13.04 22.85
C GLY A 273 -24.38 13.72 22.14
N ALA A 274 -23.94 13.19 21.00
CA ALA A 274 -23.08 13.92 20.07
C ALA A 274 -23.81 15.15 19.49
N GLU A 275 -23.09 16.25 19.34
CA GLU A 275 -23.56 17.51 18.74
C GLU A 275 -23.14 17.63 17.27
N LEU A 276 -22.13 16.84 16.86
CA LEU A 276 -21.62 16.71 15.51
C LEU A 276 -21.23 15.24 15.26
N VAL A 277 -21.63 14.67 14.11
CA VAL A 277 -21.23 13.33 13.66
C VAL A 277 -20.44 13.45 12.35
N LEU A 278 -19.21 12.94 12.37
CA LEU A 278 -18.30 12.89 11.23
C LEU A 278 -18.07 11.45 10.78
N ALA A 279 -18.06 11.22 9.47
CA ALA A 279 -17.55 9.98 8.90
C ALA A 279 -16.09 10.20 8.46
N LEU A 280 -15.16 9.45 9.05
CA LEU A 280 -13.86 9.19 8.45
C LEU A 280 -14.06 8.02 7.49
N THR A 281 -13.54 8.12 6.27
CA THR A 281 -13.87 7.15 5.20
C THR A 281 -12.64 6.82 4.36
N HIS A 282 -12.51 5.57 3.97
CA HIS A 282 -11.51 5.13 3.03
C HIS A 282 -12.17 4.31 1.92
N MET A 283 -12.73 5.05 0.96
CA MET A 283 -13.50 4.55 -0.17
C MET A 283 -13.29 5.44 -1.40
N ARG A 284 -13.71 4.97 -2.56
CA ARG A 284 -13.77 5.78 -3.79
C ARG A 284 -14.81 6.88 -3.67
N ALA A 285 -14.55 8.03 -4.30
CA ALA A 285 -15.42 9.21 -4.26
C ALA A 285 -16.90 8.92 -4.55
N ALA A 286 -17.20 8.01 -5.49
CA ALA A 286 -18.57 7.59 -5.79
C ALA A 286 -19.30 6.88 -4.62
N ARG A 287 -18.56 6.22 -3.72
CA ARG A 287 -19.07 5.65 -2.47
C ARG A 287 -19.20 6.69 -1.38
N ASP A 288 -18.24 7.60 -1.25
CA ASP A 288 -18.32 8.69 -0.28
C ASP A 288 -19.54 9.58 -0.58
N ALA A 289 -19.77 9.90 -1.86
CA ALA A 289 -20.97 10.59 -2.31
C ALA A 289 -22.25 9.78 -2.04
N ARG A 290 -22.26 8.46 -2.29
CA ARG A 290 -23.42 7.60 -1.96
C ARG A 290 -23.73 7.60 -0.46
N LEU A 291 -22.71 7.50 0.39
CA LEU A 291 -22.82 7.59 1.85
C LEU A 291 -23.34 8.96 2.30
N ALA A 292 -22.75 10.03 1.76
CA ALA A 292 -23.10 11.42 2.03
C ALA A 292 -24.54 11.79 1.60
N ALA A 293 -25.04 11.16 0.54
CA ALA A 293 -26.41 11.30 0.05
C ALA A 293 -27.42 10.43 0.81
N ALA A 294 -27.03 9.25 1.30
CA ALA A 294 -27.93 8.29 1.94
C ALA A 294 -28.07 8.47 3.46
N VAL A 295 -27.06 9.05 4.14
CA VAL A 295 -27.00 9.11 5.60
C VAL A 295 -27.12 10.56 6.12
N PRO A 296 -28.35 11.08 6.32
CA PRO A 296 -28.55 12.46 6.81
C PRO A 296 -27.96 12.71 8.21
N GLY A 297 -27.77 11.66 9.01
CA GLY A 297 -27.15 11.72 10.34
C GLY A 297 -25.64 11.98 10.34
N VAL A 298 -24.96 11.91 9.19
CA VAL A 298 -23.55 12.33 9.05
C VAL A 298 -23.52 13.76 8.52
N GLN A 299 -22.88 14.68 9.26
CA GLN A 299 -22.84 16.09 8.88
C GLN A 299 -21.74 16.43 7.85
N LEU A 300 -20.61 15.72 7.92
CA LEU A 300 -19.41 15.95 7.10
C LEU A 300 -18.66 14.61 6.92
N VAL A 301 -18.17 14.36 5.71
CA VAL A 301 -17.40 13.17 5.33
C VAL A 301 -15.96 13.57 5.02
N LEU A 302 -15.00 12.89 5.64
CA LEU A 302 -13.57 13.10 5.51
C LEU A 302 -12.93 11.84 4.93
N ALA A 303 -12.45 11.88 3.69
CA ALA A 303 -12.22 10.72 2.84
C ALA A 303 -10.76 10.56 2.36
N GLY A 304 -10.37 9.32 2.02
CA GLY A 304 -9.08 8.95 1.43
C GLY A 304 -9.18 8.26 0.07
N HIS A 305 -8.32 7.28 -0.18
CA HIS A 305 -8.27 6.30 -1.30
C HIS A 305 -7.91 6.83 -2.69
N ASP A 306 -8.48 7.97 -3.11
CA ASP A 306 -8.37 8.42 -4.51
C ASP A 306 -7.16 9.37 -4.76
N HIS A 307 -6.25 9.50 -3.78
CA HIS A 307 -4.96 10.21 -3.84
C HIS A 307 -5.00 11.69 -4.33
N HIS A 308 -6.17 12.33 -4.39
CA HIS A 308 -6.35 13.70 -4.85
C HIS A 308 -6.91 14.61 -3.76
N TRP A 309 -6.67 15.91 -3.91
CA TRP A 309 -7.35 16.93 -3.11
C TRP A 309 -8.67 17.32 -3.79
N GLY A 310 -9.76 17.44 -3.02
CA GLY A 310 -11.06 17.88 -3.52
C GLY A 310 -12.11 18.08 -2.41
N VAL A 311 -13.05 19.00 -2.64
CA VAL A 311 -14.19 19.24 -1.75
C VAL A 311 -15.47 19.31 -2.59
N GLU A 312 -16.45 18.46 -2.27
CA GLU A 312 -17.74 18.37 -2.97
C GLU A 312 -18.91 18.54 -1.98
N ALA A 313 -19.98 19.24 -2.38
CA ALA A 313 -21.22 19.36 -1.61
C ALA A 313 -22.30 18.46 -2.20
N VAL A 314 -22.58 17.34 -1.53
CA VAL A 314 -23.37 16.23 -2.09
C VAL A 314 -24.87 16.36 -1.78
N ALA A 315 -25.68 16.27 -2.84
CA ALA A 315 -27.13 16.25 -2.78
C ALA A 315 -27.68 14.90 -2.25
N PRO A 316 -28.88 14.86 -1.62
CA PRO A 316 -29.84 15.95 -1.45
C PRO A 316 -29.60 16.81 -0.20
N HIS A 317 -28.62 16.46 0.64
CA HIS A 317 -28.50 17.03 1.98
C HIS A 317 -27.52 18.21 2.10
N GLY A 318 -26.66 18.45 1.10
CA GLY A 318 -25.55 19.40 1.22
C GLY A 318 -24.43 18.87 2.12
N THR A 319 -24.26 17.56 2.20
CA THR A 319 -23.17 16.92 2.96
C THR A 319 -21.85 17.20 2.26
N LEU A 320 -20.89 17.83 2.95
CA LEU A 320 -19.55 17.98 2.38
C LEU A 320 -18.79 16.65 2.42
N VAL A 321 -18.13 16.32 1.31
CA VAL A 321 -17.12 15.27 1.18
C VAL A 321 -15.78 15.96 0.92
N VAL A 322 -14.76 15.63 1.72
CA VAL A 322 -13.43 16.24 1.67
C VAL A 322 -12.37 15.16 1.48
N LYS A 323 -11.60 15.22 0.40
CA LYS A 323 -10.35 14.47 0.21
C LYS A 323 -9.19 15.44 0.23
N SER A 324 -8.11 15.08 0.92
CA SER A 324 -7.06 16.02 1.33
C SER A 324 -5.69 15.68 0.73
N GLY A 325 -5.65 15.09 -0.46
CA GLY A 325 -4.39 14.83 -1.19
C GLY A 325 -3.76 13.50 -0.84
N THR A 326 -2.43 13.49 -0.69
CA THR A 326 -1.60 12.30 -0.43
C THR A 326 -0.16 12.67 0.00
N ASP A 327 0.62 11.73 0.53
CA ASP A 327 2.09 11.81 0.74
C ASP A 327 2.58 13.02 1.53
N PHE A 328 1.81 13.43 2.55
CA PHE A 328 2.09 14.62 3.37
C PHE A 328 2.25 15.93 2.54
N ARG A 329 1.77 15.96 1.29
CA ARG A 329 1.87 17.11 0.38
C ARG A 329 0.92 18.24 0.73
N GLU A 330 -0.19 17.91 1.36
CA GLU A 330 -1.23 18.86 1.75
C GLU A 330 -2.13 18.30 2.85
N PHE A 331 -2.94 19.18 3.44
CA PHE A 331 -4.10 18.84 4.26
C PHE A 331 -5.21 19.88 4.03
N THR A 332 -6.45 19.55 4.41
CA THR A 332 -7.55 20.53 4.40
C THR A 332 -7.78 21.06 5.81
N ARG A 333 -7.73 22.38 5.96
CA ARG A 333 -8.19 23.10 7.16
C ARG A 333 -9.66 23.48 6.99
N LEU A 334 -10.49 23.06 7.93
CA LEU A 334 -11.94 23.24 7.96
C LEU A 334 -12.31 24.10 9.17
N GLU A 335 -13.13 25.13 8.99
CA GLU A 335 -13.67 25.99 10.05
C GLU A 335 -15.19 25.86 10.11
N LEU A 336 -15.71 25.27 11.18
CA LEU A 336 -17.13 25.08 11.42
C LEU A 336 -17.64 26.18 12.35
N ALA A 337 -18.69 26.89 11.95
CA ALA A 337 -19.33 27.93 12.77
C ALA A 337 -20.35 27.33 13.76
N LEU A 338 -20.38 27.84 15.00
CA LEU A 338 -21.37 27.49 16.02
C LEU A 338 -22.38 28.65 16.27
N PRO A 339 -23.50 28.43 16.99
CA PRO A 339 -24.01 27.17 17.53
C PRO A 339 -24.19 26.13 16.44
N LEU A 340 -23.63 24.93 16.64
CA LEU A 340 -24.13 23.74 15.96
C LEU A 340 -25.62 23.67 16.33
N ARG A 341 -26.46 23.99 15.35
CA ARG A 341 -27.91 23.99 15.51
C ARG A 341 -28.31 22.57 15.98
N PRO A 342 -29.36 22.42 16.82
CA PRO A 342 -29.73 21.12 17.35
C PRO A 342 -29.82 20.08 16.23
N HIS A 343 -29.10 18.97 16.40
CA HIS A 343 -28.95 17.90 15.41
C HIS A 343 -30.34 17.51 14.86
N PRO A 344 -30.53 17.45 13.51
CA PRO A 344 -29.53 17.14 12.48
C PRO A 344 -29.06 18.33 11.62
N ALA A 345 -29.26 19.58 12.05
CA ALA A 345 -28.93 20.73 11.22
C ALA A 345 -27.40 20.88 10.98
N ARG A 346 -27.00 20.96 9.71
CA ARG A 346 -25.59 20.98 9.28
C ARG A 346 -24.90 22.31 9.66
N PRO A 347 -23.60 22.29 10.00
CA PRO A 347 -22.81 23.49 10.18
C PRO A 347 -22.48 24.16 8.83
N ASP A 348 -22.36 25.48 8.83
CA ASP A 348 -21.67 26.19 7.76
C ASP A 348 -20.15 25.93 7.91
N VAL A 349 -19.48 25.53 6.83
CA VAL A 349 -18.07 25.11 6.84
C VAL A 349 -17.26 25.91 5.82
N ALA A 350 -16.38 26.79 6.29
CA ALA A 350 -15.33 27.35 5.45
C ALA A 350 -14.15 26.37 5.38
N TRP A 351 -13.43 26.35 4.26
CA TRP A 351 -12.31 25.43 4.07
C TRP A 351 -11.15 26.08 3.31
N ALA A 352 -9.95 25.56 3.53
CA ALA A 352 -8.74 25.91 2.79
C ALA A 352 -7.84 24.67 2.62
N ARG A 353 -7.30 24.50 1.41
CA ARG A 353 -6.17 23.59 1.13
C ARG A 353 -4.89 24.22 1.68
N VAL A 354 -4.10 23.47 2.42
CA VAL A 354 -2.79 23.90 2.92
C VAL A 354 -1.73 23.00 2.30
N GLU A 355 -0.98 23.53 1.33
CA GLU A 355 0.11 22.82 0.66
C GLU A 355 1.41 22.88 1.47
N VAL A 356 2.11 21.76 1.56
CA VAL A 356 3.38 21.60 2.29
C VAL A 356 4.54 21.78 1.30
N GLY A 357 4.82 23.05 1.00
CA GLY A 357 5.88 23.44 0.08
C GLY A 357 7.30 23.47 0.68
N ALA A 358 8.32 23.66 -0.15
CA ALA A 358 9.73 23.68 0.26
C ALA A 358 10.09 24.85 1.19
N GLY A 359 9.25 25.89 1.24
CA GLY A 359 9.34 26.99 2.21
C GLY A 359 8.93 26.62 3.64
N THR A 360 8.17 25.54 3.84
CA THR A 360 7.77 25.07 5.18
C THR A 360 8.96 24.40 5.88
N PRO A 361 9.49 24.92 7.00
CA PRO A 361 10.66 24.34 7.64
C PRO A 361 10.35 22.97 8.25
N PRO A 362 11.26 21.98 8.16
CA PRO A 362 11.03 20.65 8.75
C PRO A 362 11.12 20.69 10.28
N ASP A 363 10.20 20.00 10.95
CA ASP A 363 10.20 19.80 12.40
C ASP A 363 11.44 19.00 12.84
N PRO A 364 12.36 19.54 13.66
CA PRO A 364 13.64 18.88 13.92
C PRO A 364 13.56 17.48 14.55
N PRO A 365 12.67 17.20 15.55
CA PRO A 365 12.47 15.85 16.05
C PRO A 365 11.95 14.87 14.98
N THR A 366 10.96 15.28 14.17
CA THR A 366 10.42 14.43 13.10
C THR A 366 11.44 14.23 11.98
N GLN A 367 12.23 15.24 11.64
CA GLN A 367 13.32 15.14 10.65
C GLN A 367 14.41 14.16 11.10
N ALA A 368 14.71 14.10 12.41
CA ALA A 368 15.65 13.12 12.97
C ALA A 368 15.09 11.68 12.92
N LEU A 369 13.77 11.50 13.10
CA LEU A 369 13.12 10.20 12.88
C LEU A 369 13.21 9.78 11.41
N VAL A 370 12.79 10.66 10.48
CA VAL A 370 12.82 10.40 9.02
C VAL A 370 14.24 10.04 8.57
N ALA A 371 15.25 10.84 8.92
CA ALA A 371 16.65 10.57 8.57
C ALA A 371 17.18 9.25 9.16
N GLY A 372 16.68 8.84 10.33
CA GLY A 372 17.00 7.53 10.93
C GLY A 372 16.46 6.36 10.11
N PHE A 373 15.24 6.48 9.57
CA PHE A 373 14.65 5.48 8.67
C PHE A 373 15.29 5.49 7.29
N GLU A 374 15.58 6.68 6.73
CA GLU A 374 16.28 6.84 5.45
C GLU A 374 17.68 6.21 5.51
N ALA A 375 18.43 6.40 6.60
CA ALA A 375 19.74 5.77 6.78
C ALA A 375 19.64 4.24 6.93
N LEU A 376 18.66 3.75 7.69
CA LEU A 376 18.42 2.32 7.90
C LEU A 376 18.05 1.60 6.59
N VAL A 377 17.18 2.21 5.78
CA VAL A 377 16.73 1.67 4.49
C VAL A 377 17.79 1.89 3.42
N GLY A 378 18.48 3.03 3.40
CA GLY A 378 19.60 3.32 2.50
C GLY A 378 20.69 2.25 2.58
N ALA A 379 21.13 1.89 3.79
CA ALA A 379 22.10 0.80 4.00
C ALA A 379 21.66 -0.58 3.46
N HIS A 380 20.35 -0.80 3.24
CA HIS A 380 19.79 -1.99 2.61
C HIS A 380 19.60 -1.83 1.09
N LEU A 381 19.24 -0.63 0.62
CA LEU A 381 19.08 -0.31 -0.80
C LEU A 381 20.42 -0.27 -1.53
N ASP A 382 21.45 0.28 -0.88
CA ASP A 382 22.80 0.42 -1.44
C ASP A 382 23.60 -0.90 -1.36
N GLN A 383 22.98 -1.99 -0.86
CA GLN A 383 23.52 -3.34 -0.96
C GLN A 383 23.62 -3.75 -2.43
N ALA A 384 24.85 -4.05 -2.87
CA ALA A 384 25.13 -4.68 -4.16
C ALA A 384 24.45 -6.05 -4.27
N LEU A 385 23.79 -6.27 -5.41
CA LEU A 385 23.22 -7.57 -5.81
C LEU A 385 24.12 -8.30 -6.80
N GLY A 386 24.77 -7.56 -7.71
CA GLY A 386 25.63 -8.12 -8.74
C GLY A 386 26.19 -7.05 -9.67
N TRP A 387 26.56 -7.46 -10.89
CA TRP A 387 27.14 -6.59 -11.91
C TRP A 387 26.56 -6.90 -13.30
N THR A 388 26.55 -5.89 -14.17
CA THR A 388 26.25 -6.01 -15.60
C THR A 388 27.37 -5.38 -16.43
N HIS A 389 27.78 -6.05 -17.50
CA HIS A 389 28.79 -5.51 -18.44
C HIS A 389 28.19 -4.56 -19.50
N VAL A 390 26.86 -4.42 -19.53
CA VAL A 390 26.12 -3.58 -20.48
C VAL A 390 25.11 -2.69 -19.77
N GLY A 391 24.79 -1.55 -20.36
CA GLY A 391 23.74 -0.67 -19.84
C GLY A 391 22.34 -1.29 -20.01
N LEU A 392 21.52 -1.19 -18.98
CA LEU A 392 20.14 -1.68 -18.97
C LEU A 392 19.18 -0.50 -19.20
N ASP A 393 18.71 -0.37 -20.45
CA ASP A 393 17.81 0.70 -20.88
C ASP A 393 16.39 0.47 -20.32
N ALA A 394 16.09 1.16 -19.21
CA ALA A 394 14.83 1.10 -18.47
C ALA A 394 13.92 2.32 -18.71
N ARG A 395 14.18 3.09 -19.79
CA ARG A 395 13.37 4.24 -20.19
C ARG A 395 12.01 3.81 -20.74
N GLY A 396 10.96 4.57 -20.44
CA GLY A 396 9.59 4.28 -20.87
C GLY A 396 9.43 4.21 -22.38
N GLU A 397 10.12 5.10 -23.12
CA GLU A 397 10.21 5.08 -24.59
C GLU A 397 10.77 3.75 -25.11
N ALA A 398 11.89 3.30 -24.53
CA ALA A 398 12.56 2.06 -24.94
C ALA A 398 11.70 0.83 -24.62
N MET A 399 11.30 0.70 -23.35
CA MET A 399 10.56 -0.43 -22.81
C MET A 399 9.17 -0.62 -23.44
N ARG A 400 8.59 0.42 -24.05
CA ARG A 400 7.26 0.40 -24.69
C ARG A 400 7.28 0.52 -26.22
N GLY A 401 8.43 0.86 -26.82
CA GLY A 401 8.57 1.02 -28.27
C GLY A 401 9.35 -0.09 -28.97
N ARG A 402 10.23 -0.81 -28.26
CA ARG A 402 11.14 -1.82 -28.81
C ARG A 402 11.47 -2.92 -27.80
N GLU A 403 12.04 -4.02 -28.30
CA GLU A 403 12.77 -5.01 -27.49
C GLU A 403 13.97 -4.32 -26.80
N THR A 404 14.27 -4.68 -25.55
CA THR A 404 15.45 -4.16 -24.84
C THR A 404 16.21 -5.30 -24.13
N VAL A 405 17.53 -5.11 -23.94
CA VAL A 405 18.38 -6.06 -23.19
C VAL A 405 17.84 -6.30 -21.77
N LEU A 406 17.25 -5.26 -21.15
CA LEU A 406 16.58 -5.39 -19.86
C LEU A 406 15.27 -6.19 -19.98
N GLY A 407 14.46 -5.92 -21.00
CA GLY A 407 13.25 -6.68 -21.29
C GLY A 407 13.53 -8.18 -21.40
N ASN A 408 14.57 -8.53 -22.14
CA ASN A 408 15.01 -9.91 -22.34
C ASN A 408 15.52 -10.54 -21.03
N LEU A 409 16.38 -9.85 -20.27
CA LEU A 409 16.86 -10.31 -18.95
C LEU A 409 15.70 -10.63 -17.99
N LEU A 410 14.70 -9.76 -17.92
CA LEU A 410 13.53 -9.93 -17.06
C LEU A 410 12.62 -11.08 -17.54
N ALA A 411 12.39 -11.19 -18.85
CA ALA A 411 11.56 -12.25 -19.42
C ALA A 411 12.27 -13.63 -19.35
N ASP A 412 13.58 -13.70 -19.54
CA ASP A 412 14.36 -14.92 -19.34
C ASP A 412 14.35 -15.37 -17.87
N ALA A 413 14.53 -14.44 -16.92
CA ALA A 413 14.44 -14.74 -15.50
C ALA A 413 13.07 -15.38 -15.16
N MET A 414 11.97 -14.77 -15.62
CA MET A 414 10.61 -15.33 -15.50
C MET A 414 10.53 -16.73 -16.10
N ARG A 415 10.93 -16.89 -17.37
CA ARG A 415 10.78 -18.13 -18.15
C ARG A 415 11.50 -19.30 -17.49
N VAL A 416 12.75 -19.11 -17.09
CA VAL A 416 13.62 -20.16 -16.55
C VAL A 416 13.16 -20.55 -15.14
N ALA A 417 12.85 -19.58 -14.26
CA ALA A 417 12.42 -19.89 -12.89
C ALA A 417 11.05 -20.59 -12.81
N MET A 418 10.11 -20.21 -13.68
CA MET A 418 8.77 -20.82 -13.73
C MET A 418 8.68 -22.01 -14.70
N GLY A 419 9.80 -22.49 -15.26
CA GLY A 419 9.84 -23.68 -16.13
C GLY A 419 8.97 -23.60 -17.39
N CYS A 420 8.67 -22.38 -17.86
CA CYS A 420 7.73 -22.17 -18.96
C CYS A 420 8.42 -22.16 -20.34
N GLN A 421 7.67 -22.45 -21.40
CA GLN A 421 8.17 -22.34 -22.78
C GLN A 421 8.29 -20.87 -23.22
N VAL A 422 7.40 -20.01 -22.73
CA VAL A 422 7.30 -18.59 -23.08
C VAL A 422 7.29 -17.74 -21.79
N ALA A 423 7.81 -16.53 -21.87
CA ALA A 423 7.52 -15.46 -20.92
C ALA A 423 7.12 -14.18 -21.65
N PHE A 424 6.23 -13.38 -21.05
CA PHE A 424 5.96 -12.02 -21.50
C PHE A 424 5.47 -11.11 -20.37
N PHE A 425 5.84 -9.82 -20.43
CA PHE A 425 5.30 -8.78 -19.56
C PHE A 425 5.19 -7.44 -20.30
N ASN A 426 4.30 -6.58 -19.83
CA ASN A 426 4.03 -5.27 -20.43
C ASN A 426 5.10 -4.24 -20.01
N GLY A 427 5.62 -3.47 -20.96
CA GLY A 427 6.69 -2.49 -20.78
C GLY A 427 6.40 -1.43 -19.72
N GLY A 428 5.12 -1.14 -19.47
CA GLY A 428 4.65 -0.31 -18.35
C GLY A 428 5.03 -0.82 -16.95
N THR A 429 5.52 -2.06 -16.83
CA THR A 429 6.06 -2.66 -15.58
C THR A 429 7.35 -2.00 -15.11
N VAL A 430 8.21 -1.53 -16.02
CA VAL A 430 9.51 -0.94 -15.68
C VAL A 430 9.37 0.57 -15.51
N ARG A 431 9.89 1.11 -14.39
CA ARG A 431 9.51 2.45 -13.88
C ARG A 431 10.66 3.41 -13.56
N SER A 432 11.92 3.00 -13.62
CA SER A 432 13.05 3.86 -13.25
C SER A 432 13.38 4.94 -14.29
N ASP A 433 12.81 4.84 -15.49
CA ASP A 433 12.89 5.80 -16.60
C ASP A 433 14.29 6.33 -16.96
N GLN A 434 15.30 5.46 -16.80
CA GLN A 434 16.71 5.79 -16.96
C GLN A 434 17.47 4.62 -17.62
N VAL A 435 18.70 4.85 -18.06
CA VAL A 435 19.63 3.77 -18.38
C VAL A 435 20.45 3.46 -17.14
N HIS A 436 20.29 2.28 -16.56
CA HIS A 436 21.21 1.81 -15.51
C HIS A 436 22.54 1.45 -16.17
N ALA A 437 23.64 2.04 -15.72
CA ALA A 437 24.93 1.91 -16.41
C ALA A 437 25.54 0.50 -16.30
N ALA A 438 26.47 0.19 -17.20
CA ALA A 438 27.36 -0.95 -17.02
C ALA A 438 28.19 -0.76 -15.73
N GLY A 439 28.25 -1.77 -14.88
CA GLY A 439 28.82 -1.66 -13.53
C GLY A 439 28.05 -2.49 -12.51
N GLN A 440 28.06 -2.01 -11.26
CA GLN A 440 27.39 -2.65 -10.13
C GLN A 440 25.88 -2.35 -10.14
N LEU A 441 25.06 -3.35 -9.84
CA LEU A 441 23.63 -3.21 -9.61
C LEU A 441 23.33 -3.40 -8.12
N THR A 442 22.56 -2.48 -7.55
CA THR A 442 22.17 -2.43 -6.14
C THR A 442 20.71 -2.86 -5.94
N THR A 443 20.30 -3.04 -4.68
CA THR A 443 18.89 -3.25 -4.35
C THR A 443 18.03 -2.03 -4.70
N ARG A 444 18.59 -0.81 -4.64
CA ARG A 444 17.96 0.44 -5.11
C ARG A 444 17.60 0.38 -6.59
N ASP A 445 18.49 -0.14 -7.41
CA ASP A 445 18.30 -0.18 -8.87
C ASP A 445 17.18 -1.14 -9.26
N VAL A 446 17.14 -2.33 -8.64
CA VAL A 446 16.05 -3.30 -8.88
C VAL A 446 14.71 -2.80 -8.35
N VAL A 447 14.68 -2.15 -7.17
CA VAL A 447 13.45 -1.58 -6.58
C VAL A 447 12.89 -0.43 -7.42
N THR A 448 13.74 0.52 -7.84
CA THR A 448 13.30 1.66 -8.66
C THR A 448 12.88 1.24 -10.06
N MET A 449 13.53 0.20 -10.60
CA MET A 449 13.17 -0.42 -11.88
C MET A 449 11.84 -1.17 -11.81
N LEU A 450 11.60 -1.91 -10.73
CA LEU A 450 10.46 -2.82 -10.53
C LEU A 450 9.73 -2.54 -9.19
N PRO A 451 9.04 -1.39 -9.04
CA PRO A 451 8.36 -1.03 -7.80
C PRO A 451 7.05 -1.80 -7.56
N PHE A 452 6.54 -2.51 -8.57
CA PHE A 452 5.29 -3.27 -8.45
C PHE A 452 5.54 -4.68 -7.91
N THR A 453 4.74 -5.06 -6.91
CA THR A 453 4.77 -6.36 -6.24
C THR A 453 3.96 -7.46 -6.96
N ASP A 454 3.49 -7.20 -8.19
CA ASP A 454 2.73 -8.12 -9.04
C ASP A 454 3.26 -9.56 -8.97
N GLU A 455 2.41 -10.51 -8.57
CA GLU A 455 2.71 -11.94 -8.61
C GLU A 455 2.92 -12.41 -10.06
N LEU A 456 3.91 -13.28 -10.25
CA LEU A 456 4.05 -14.03 -11.48
C LEU A 456 3.01 -15.16 -11.53
N VAL A 457 2.49 -15.47 -12.71
CA VAL A 457 1.50 -16.54 -12.92
C VAL A 457 1.89 -17.37 -14.13
N ALA A 458 1.91 -18.70 -13.95
CA ALA A 458 2.05 -19.65 -15.03
C ALA A 458 0.66 -20.00 -15.60
N VAL A 459 0.50 -19.91 -16.91
CA VAL A 459 -0.75 -20.17 -17.64
C VAL A 459 -0.51 -21.08 -18.84
N GLU A 460 -1.57 -21.78 -19.23
CA GLU A 460 -1.65 -22.57 -20.45
C GLU A 460 -2.47 -21.78 -21.49
N LEU A 461 -1.84 -21.49 -22.62
CA LEU A 461 -2.42 -20.77 -23.76
C LEU A 461 -2.44 -21.69 -24.99
N THR A 462 -3.47 -21.61 -25.82
CA THR A 462 -3.36 -22.16 -27.19
C THR A 462 -2.48 -21.24 -28.05
N GLY A 463 -1.96 -21.73 -29.18
CA GLY A 463 -1.24 -20.86 -30.12
C GLY A 463 -2.12 -19.71 -30.62
N ALA A 464 -3.42 -19.94 -30.83
CA ALA A 464 -4.38 -18.89 -31.15
C ALA A 464 -4.52 -17.85 -30.02
N ASP A 465 -4.47 -18.25 -28.75
CA ASP A 465 -4.47 -17.31 -27.62
C ASP A 465 -3.18 -16.49 -27.55
N LEU A 466 -2.03 -17.14 -27.74
CA LEU A 466 -0.72 -16.48 -27.76
C LEU A 466 -0.63 -15.45 -28.90
N LEU A 467 -1.18 -15.75 -30.08
CA LEU A 467 -1.28 -14.79 -31.18
C LEU A 467 -2.12 -13.56 -30.79
N ARG A 468 -3.28 -13.75 -30.12
CA ARG A 468 -4.12 -12.65 -29.62
C ARG A 468 -3.41 -11.81 -28.55
N VAL A 469 -2.52 -12.40 -27.75
CA VAL A 469 -1.67 -11.69 -26.79
C VAL A 469 -0.65 -10.81 -27.52
N LEU A 470 0.07 -11.35 -28.50
CA LEU A 470 1.05 -10.58 -29.29
C LEU A 470 0.37 -9.42 -30.04
N GLU A 471 -0.77 -9.66 -30.67
CA GLU A 471 -1.62 -8.65 -31.32
C GLU A 471 -2.05 -7.52 -30.37
N THR A 472 -2.39 -7.86 -29.12
CA THR A 472 -2.77 -6.86 -28.11
C THR A 472 -1.59 -5.98 -27.74
N GLY A 473 -0.40 -6.57 -27.60
CA GLY A 473 0.85 -5.85 -27.28
C GLY A 473 1.24 -4.83 -28.33
N VAL A 474 1.18 -5.19 -29.63
CA VAL A 474 1.52 -4.27 -30.74
C VAL A 474 0.34 -3.41 -31.21
N GLY A 475 -0.85 -3.61 -30.67
CA GLY A 475 -2.10 -2.98 -31.13
C GLY A 475 -2.14 -1.45 -31.01
N ALA A 476 -1.30 -0.83 -30.18
CA ALA A 476 -1.21 0.62 -30.01
C ALA A 476 0.07 1.25 -30.59
N TRP A 477 1.05 0.44 -31.02
CA TRP A 477 2.34 0.92 -31.54
C TRP A 477 2.13 1.85 -32.76
N PRO A 478 2.89 2.95 -32.92
CA PRO A 478 4.09 3.36 -32.18
C PRO A 478 3.85 4.16 -30.90
N GLU A 479 2.60 4.37 -30.45
CA GLU A 479 2.35 5.10 -29.22
C GLU A 479 3.03 4.42 -28.01
N PRO A 480 3.67 5.17 -27.09
CA PRO A 480 4.45 4.64 -25.96
C PRO A 480 3.54 4.14 -24.82
N GLU A 481 2.65 3.24 -25.17
CA GLU A 481 1.60 2.66 -24.36
C GLU A 481 2.12 1.54 -23.46
N GLY A 482 1.51 1.40 -22.27
CA GLY A 482 2.00 0.45 -21.25
C GLY A 482 2.06 -1.00 -21.74
N ARG A 483 1.16 -1.34 -22.68
CA ARG A 483 0.82 -2.69 -23.15
C ARG A 483 1.87 -3.41 -24.00
N PHE A 484 2.84 -2.71 -24.59
CA PHE A 484 3.84 -3.32 -25.46
C PHE A 484 4.62 -4.41 -24.71
N LEU A 485 4.83 -5.57 -25.33
CA LEU A 485 5.38 -6.74 -24.65
C LEU A 485 6.90 -6.86 -24.82
N GLN A 486 7.60 -7.01 -23.69
CA GLN A 486 8.90 -7.67 -23.65
C GLN A 486 8.65 -9.18 -23.53
N VAL A 487 9.45 -9.99 -24.23
CA VAL A 487 9.18 -11.43 -24.45
C VAL A 487 10.43 -12.30 -24.27
N SER A 488 10.23 -13.58 -24.00
CA SER A 488 11.28 -14.59 -24.08
C SER A 488 10.70 -15.96 -24.44
N GLY A 489 11.52 -16.82 -25.07
CA GLY A 489 11.14 -18.16 -25.53
C GLY A 489 10.38 -18.18 -26.87
N LEU A 490 10.08 -17.01 -27.44
CA LEU A 490 9.46 -16.85 -28.75
C LEU A 490 10.13 -15.76 -29.59
N ARG A 491 9.85 -15.76 -30.89
CA ARG A 491 10.11 -14.65 -31.83
C ARG A 491 8.85 -14.39 -32.66
N PHE A 492 8.66 -13.16 -33.12
CA PHE A 492 7.59 -12.77 -34.05
C PHE A 492 7.96 -11.48 -34.79
N ALA A 493 7.23 -11.18 -35.85
CA ALA A 493 7.26 -9.92 -36.58
C ALA A 493 5.82 -9.36 -36.70
N PHE A 494 5.71 -8.05 -36.87
CA PHE A 494 4.44 -7.37 -37.10
C PHE A 494 4.61 -6.22 -38.10
N ASP A 495 3.55 -5.93 -38.84
CA ASP A 495 3.46 -4.77 -39.72
C ASP A 495 2.55 -3.71 -39.07
N PRO A 496 3.07 -2.53 -38.70
CA PRO A 496 2.30 -1.48 -38.05
C PRO A 496 1.28 -0.78 -38.97
N ALA A 497 1.41 -0.92 -40.30
CA ALA A 497 0.46 -0.38 -41.27
C ALA A 497 -0.85 -1.17 -41.31
N ARG A 498 -0.87 -2.41 -40.80
CA ARG A 498 -2.09 -3.22 -40.69
C ARG A 498 -2.97 -2.76 -39.50
N PRO A 499 -4.30 -2.94 -39.57
CA PRO A 499 -5.21 -2.60 -38.47
C PRO A 499 -4.86 -3.34 -37.17
N PRO A 500 -4.98 -2.69 -35.99
CA PRO A 500 -4.82 -3.34 -34.69
C PRO A 500 -5.65 -4.62 -34.54
N GLY A 501 -5.06 -5.68 -33.98
CA GLY A 501 -5.67 -7.02 -33.94
C GLY A 501 -5.43 -7.84 -35.22
N THR A 502 -4.77 -7.26 -36.23
CA THR A 502 -4.28 -7.94 -37.43
C THR A 502 -2.88 -7.47 -37.84
N ARG A 503 -2.02 -7.08 -36.89
CA ARG A 503 -0.66 -6.57 -37.15
C ARG A 503 0.40 -7.66 -37.23
N VAL A 504 0.31 -8.68 -36.39
CA VAL A 504 1.28 -9.77 -36.31
C VAL A 504 1.20 -10.63 -37.56
N ASP A 505 2.33 -11.05 -38.11
CA ASP A 505 2.35 -12.15 -39.06
C ASP A 505 2.37 -13.47 -38.30
N ALA A 506 1.29 -14.26 -38.41
CA ALA A 506 1.19 -15.56 -37.75
C ALA A 506 2.28 -16.55 -38.21
N ALA A 507 2.76 -16.45 -39.46
CA ALA A 507 3.83 -17.32 -39.98
C ALA A 507 5.21 -16.96 -39.39
N SER A 508 5.43 -15.70 -39.00
CA SER A 508 6.64 -15.27 -38.29
C SER A 508 6.74 -15.81 -36.87
N VAL A 509 5.62 -16.16 -36.22
CA VAL A 509 5.62 -16.55 -34.80
C VAL A 509 6.23 -17.94 -34.63
N HIS A 510 7.29 -18.01 -33.83
CA HIS A 510 7.92 -19.27 -33.45
C HIS A 510 8.13 -19.33 -31.94
N VAL A 511 7.91 -20.50 -31.34
CA VAL A 511 8.10 -20.78 -29.90
C VAL A 511 9.11 -21.91 -29.75
N GLY A 512 10.18 -21.68 -29.00
CA GLY A 512 11.28 -22.66 -28.87
C GLY A 512 11.94 -23.04 -30.20
N GLY A 513 11.92 -22.13 -31.18
CA GLY A 513 12.46 -22.35 -32.53
C GLY A 513 11.49 -23.00 -33.53
N ALA A 514 10.44 -23.68 -33.08
CA ALA A 514 9.40 -24.26 -33.93
C ALA A 514 8.30 -23.25 -34.25
N ALA A 515 7.67 -23.34 -35.43
CA ALA A 515 6.55 -22.49 -35.82
C ALA A 515 5.34 -22.64 -34.86
N LEU A 516 4.53 -21.59 -34.76
CA LEU A 516 3.32 -21.58 -33.95
C LEU A 516 2.23 -22.49 -34.54
N ASP A 517 1.81 -23.50 -33.77
CA ASP A 517 0.61 -24.29 -34.03
C ASP A 517 -0.57 -23.63 -33.29
N PRO A 518 -1.62 -23.14 -33.99
CA PRO A 518 -2.75 -22.47 -33.35
C PRO A 518 -3.54 -23.33 -32.36
N ALA A 519 -3.57 -24.65 -32.54
CA ALA A 519 -4.32 -25.59 -31.71
C ALA A 519 -3.47 -26.17 -30.55
N ARG A 520 -2.14 -26.19 -30.70
CA ARG A 520 -1.21 -26.62 -29.65
C ARG A 520 -1.31 -25.73 -28.41
N ARG A 521 -1.15 -26.35 -27.24
CA ARG A 521 -1.01 -25.67 -25.94
C ARG A 521 0.45 -25.40 -25.62
N TYR A 522 0.72 -24.23 -25.03
CA TYR A 522 2.03 -23.75 -24.62
C TYR A 522 1.98 -23.27 -23.17
N SER A 523 3.03 -23.55 -22.39
CA SER A 523 3.19 -22.97 -21.05
C SER A 523 3.84 -21.58 -21.14
N ALA A 524 3.17 -20.59 -20.57
CA ALA A 524 3.62 -19.21 -20.56
C ALA A 524 3.60 -18.63 -19.13
N VAL A 525 4.62 -17.86 -18.77
CA VAL A 525 4.64 -17.06 -17.53
C VAL A 525 4.42 -15.58 -17.83
N THR A 526 3.57 -14.95 -17.04
CA THR A 526 3.32 -13.51 -17.10
C THR A 526 2.98 -12.96 -15.71
N LYS A 527 2.50 -11.72 -15.60
CA LYS A 527 2.04 -11.12 -14.34
C LYS A 527 0.54 -11.35 -14.11
N ALA A 528 0.11 -11.44 -12.86
CA ALA A 528 -1.30 -11.46 -12.47
C ALA A 528 -2.09 -10.29 -13.11
N TYR A 529 -1.49 -9.09 -13.15
CA TYR A 529 -2.00 -7.91 -13.84
C TYR A 529 -2.47 -8.17 -15.28
N LEU A 530 -1.68 -8.91 -16.07
CA LEU A 530 -2.04 -9.24 -17.46
C LEU A 530 -3.02 -10.41 -17.54
N ARG A 531 -2.92 -11.41 -16.65
CA ARG A 531 -3.92 -12.48 -16.51
C ARG A 531 -5.33 -11.94 -16.23
N ASP A 532 -5.44 -10.88 -15.44
CA ASP A 532 -6.72 -10.19 -15.15
C ASP A 532 -7.18 -9.23 -16.26
N GLY A 533 -6.49 -9.22 -17.40
CA GLY A 533 -6.84 -8.47 -18.60
C GLY A 533 -6.76 -6.95 -18.45
N ARG A 534 -5.80 -6.46 -17.67
CA ARG A 534 -5.40 -5.05 -17.68
C ARG A 534 -4.57 -4.74 -18.95
N ASP A 535 -4.21 -3.48 -19.19
CA ASP A 535 -3.51 -3.03 -20.42
C ASP A 535 -4.16 -3.46 -21.77
N GLY A 536 -5.46 -3.77 -21.75
CA GLY A 536 -6.21 -4.25 -22.91
C GLY A 536 -6.19 -5.77 -23.13
N PHE A 537 -5.45 -6.54 -22.33
CA PHE A 537 -5.28 -8.00 -22.45
C PHE A 537 -6.52 -8.81 -22.02
N ALA A 538 -7.73 -8.36 -22.34
CA ALA A 538 -8.98 -9.05 -22.00
C ALA A 538 -9.02 -10.52 -22.48
N CYS A 539 -8.27 -10.86 -23.54
CA CYS A 539 -8.03 -12.23 -24.02
C CYS A 539 -7.46 -13.18 -22.95
N MET A 540 -6.67 -12.66 -22.00
CA MET A 540 -6.00 -13.42 -20.95
C MET A 540 -6.91 -13.88 -19.80
N ARG A 541 -8.11 -13.30 -19.65
CA ARG A 541 -9.05 -13.68 -18.58
C ARG A 541 -9.56 -15.13 -18.70
N ALA A 542 -9.46 -15.71 -19.89
CA ALA A 542 -9.76 -17.11 -20.17
C ALA A 542 -8.53 -18.02 -20.12
N ALA A 543 -7.33 -17.49 -19.87
CA ALA A 543 -6.10 -18.26 -19.78
C ALA A 543 -6.18 -19.23 -18.58
N ARG A 544 -5.95 -20.52 -18.83
CA ARG A 544 -6.05 -21.55 -17.80
C ARG A 544 -4.81 -21.47 -16.90
N PRO A 545 -4.92 -21.26 -15.58
CA PRO A 545 -3.76 -21.29 -14.71
C PRO A 545 -3.15 -22.70 -14.69
N LEU A 546 -1.83 -22.78 -14.80
CA LEU A 546 -1.09 -24.01 -14.51
C LEU A 546 -0.99 -24.15 -12.98
N ARG A 547 -1.24 -25.35 -12.46
CA ARG A 547 -1.01 -25.64 -11.03
C ARG A 547 0.49 -25.68 -10.77
N VAL A 548 1.03 -24.59 -10.24
CA VAL A 548 2.32 -24.54 -9.55
C VAL A 548 2.00 -24.63 -8.06
N GLU A 549 2.64 -25.56 -7.33
CA GLU A 549 2.33 -25.85 -5.92
C GLU A 549 2.95 -24.84 -4.93
N LEU A 550 3.34 -23.67 -5.41
CA LEU A 550 4.05 -22.61 -4.67
C LEU A 550 3.46 -21.25 -5.04
N ASN A 551 3.32 -20.37 -4.05
CA ASN A 551 3.06 -18.95 -4.27
C ASN A 551 4.25 -18.38 -5.07
N ALA A 552 4.00 -17.98 -6.32
CA ALA A 552 5.06 -17.53 -7.21
C ALA A 552 5.59 -16.14 -6.78
N PRO A 553 6.91 -15.91 -6.83
CA PRO A 553 7.50 -14.65 -6.39
C PRO A 553 7.09 -13.49 -7.31
N SER A 554 7.13 -12.26 -6.77
CA SER A 554 7.08 -11.06 -7.61
C SER A 554 8.33 -10.96 -8.48
N LEU A 555 8.23 -10.26 -9.62
CA LEU A 555 9.35 -10.11 -10.56
C LEU A 555 10.59 -9.47 -9.89
N ALA A 556 10.41 -8.48 -9.02
CA ALA A 556 11.49 -7.86 -8.25
C ALA A 556 12.19 -8.86 -7.30
N THR A 557 11.43 -9.77 -6.67
CA THR A 557 11.99 -10.84 -5.82
C THR A 557 12.81 -11.82 -6.66
N LEU A 558 12.28 -12.22 -7.81
CA LEU A 558 12.95 -13.15 -8.72
C LEU A 558 14.27 -12.58 -9.28
N VAL A 559 14.31 -11.31 -9.67
CA VAL A 559 15.55 -10.66 -10.12
C VAL A 559 16.62 -10.65 -9.03
N ARG A 560 16.25 -10.38 -7.77
CA ARG A 560 17.18 -10.47 -6.63
C ARG A 560 17.69 -11.90 -6.45
N HIS A 561 16.82 -12.91 -6.53
CA HIS A 561 17.22 -14.32 -6.44
C HIS A 561 18.20 -14.73 -7.56
N LEU A 562 17.98 -14.28 -8.80
CA LEU A 562 18.89 -14.53 -9.93
C LEU A 562 20.30 -14.01 -9.63
N PHE A 563 20.43 -12.75 -9.22
CA PHE A 563 21.74 -12.17 -8.91
C PHE A 563 22.42 -12.84 -7.71
N PHE A 564 21.69 -13.16 -6.63
CA PHE A 564 22.25 -13.93 -5.52
C PHE A 564 22.71 -15.34 -5.92
N ARG A 565 21.99 -16.03 -6.82
CA ARG A 565 22.43 -17.33 -7.35
C ARG A 565 23.67 -17.20 -8.24
N ILE A 566 23.77 -16.16 -9.08
CA ILE A 566 24.98 -15.88 -9.86
C ILE A 566 26.19 -15.63 -8.94
N GLN A 567 26.03 -14.83 -7.87
CA GLN A 567 27.09 -14.63 -6.88
C GLN A 567 27.51 -15.96 -6.22
N ALA A 568 26.55 -16.75 -5.74
CA ALA A 568 26.83 -18.03 -5.08
C ALA A 568 27.53 -19.04 -6.01
N LEU A 569 27.18 -19.07 -7.30
CA LEU A 569 27.86 -19.88 -8.32
C LEU A 569 29.30 -19.41 -8.54
N ASN A 570 29.52 -18.09 -8.70
CA ASN A 570 30.86 -17.51 -8.88
C ASN A 570 31.76 -17.78 -7.67
N GLU A 571 31.24 -17.62 -6.45
CA GLU A 571 31.97 -17.96 -5.23
C GLU A 571 32.22 -19.48 -5.07
N GLY A 572 31.37 -20.33 -5.65
CA GLY A 572 31.57 -21.78 -5.71
C GLY A 572 32.69 -22.16 -6.68
N LEU A 573 32.70 -21.56 -7.87
CA LEU A 573 33.75 -21.74 -8.87
C LEU A 573 35.11 -21.27 -8.36
N ALA A 574 35.18 -20.05 -7.79
CA ALA A 574 36.40 -19.52 -7.18
C ALA A 574 36.95 -20.38 -6.02
N ARG A 575 36.08 -21.12 -5.32
CA ARG A 575 36.47 -22.11 -4.31
C ARG A 575 36.90 -23.46 -4.92
N GLY A 576 36.38 -23.83 -6.10
CA GLY A 576 36.73 -25.05 -6.82
C GLY A 576 38.09 -25.00 -7.52
N GLU A 577 38.51 -23.83 -8.01
CA GLU A 577 39.78 -23.69 -8.76
C GLU A 577 41.05 -23.86 -7.90
N GLY A 578 40.94 -23.78 -6.57
CA GLY A 578 42.06 -24.05 -5.65
C GLY A 578 42.38 -25.53 -5.39
N GLY A 579 41.66 -26.48 -6.02
CA GLY A 579 41.53 -27.85 -5.52
C GLY A 579 41.90 -29.01 -6.47
N LYS A 580 42.89 -28.89 -7.35
CA LYS A 580 43.37 -30.05 -8.15
C LYS A 580 44.25 -31.02 -7.33
N GLY A 581 43.63 -31.95 -6.60
CA GLY A 581 44.35 -33.09 -6.02
C GLY A 581 43.53 -33.98 -5.08
N GLY A 582 43.16 -35.18 -5.53
CA GLY A 582 42.58 -36.24 -4.68
C GLY A 582 41.26 -36.81 -5.22
N GLY A 583 41.15 -38.14 -5.24
CA GLY A 583 39.94 -38.86 -5.67
C GLY A 583 38.88 -38.99 -4.57
N ALA A 584 37.71 -39.50 -4.95
CA ALA A 584 36.53 -39.58 -4.08
C ALA A 584 36.63 -40.63 -2.96
N ALA A 585 36.03 -40.32 -1.81
CA ALA A 585 35.43 -41.30 -0.89
C ALA A 585 34.34 -40.62 -0.04
N ALA A 586 33.22 -41.31 0.18
CA ALA A 586 32.16 -40.85 1.08
C ALA A 586 32.18 -41.63 2.41
N ALA A 587 32.26 -40.93 3.53
CA ALA A 587 32.02 -41.48 4.87
C ALA A 587 31.68 -40.34 5.86
N GLY A 588 30.78 -40.58 6.82
CA GLY A 588 30.37 -39.59 7.81
C GLY A 588 30.60 -40.01 9.27
N LYS A 589 30.74 -39.02 10.16
CA LYS A 589 30.64 -39.02 11.65
C LYS A 589 30.65 -37.53 12.05
N ARG A 590 29.76 -37.00 12.92
CA ARG A 590 29.56 -37.23 14.37
C ARG A 590 30.83 -36.99 15.22
N GLY A 591 30.79 -36.02 16.15
CA GLY A 591 31.71 -35.96 17.30
C GLY A 591 32.27 -34.57 17.68
N ASP A 592 31.59 -33.89 18.60
CA ASP A 592 32.11 -33.27 19.85
C ASP A 592 33.40 -32.41 19.91
N LEU A 593 33.19 -31.12 20.23
CA LEU A 593 33.66 -30.38 21.43
C LEU A 593 35.14 -30.41 21.94
N VAL A 594 35.56 -29.24 22.48
CA VAL A 594 36.77 -28.94 23.30
C VAL A 594 38.10 -28.90 22.51
N GLY A 595 39.02 -27.93 22.71
CA GLY A 595 39.00 -26.67 23.48
C GLY A 595 40.41 -26.22 23.94
N ALA A 596 40.59 -24.92 24.26
CA ALA A 596 41.82 -24.29 24.83
C ALA A 596 43.07 -24.26 23.91
N ARG A 597 44.14 -23.45 24.09
CA ARG A 597 44.41 -22.19 24.84
C ARG A 597 45.75 -21.57 24.35
N GLN A 598 45.89 -20.22 24.37
CA GLN A 598 47.17 -19.44 24.37
C GLN A 598 48.07 -19.56 23.10
N GLY A 599 48.92 -18.58 22.74
CA GLY A 599 49.06 -17.20 23.20
C GLY A 599 50.32 -16.46 22.67
N VAL A 600 50.34 -15.13 22.83
CA VAL A 600 51.53 -14.21 22.92
C VAL A 600 52.36 -13.86 21.65
N SER A 601 52.20 -12.59 21.25
CA SER A 601 53.11 -11.60 20.57
C SER A 601 54.24 -11.98 19.61
N ALA A 602 54.38 -11.15 18.54
CA ALA A 602 55.57 -10.32 18.32
C ALA A 602 55.30 -9.06 17.43
N ARG A 603 56.05 -7.98 17.72
CA ARG A 603 56.37 -6.76 16.94
C ARG A 603 57.91 -6.54 17.14
N PRO A 604 58.63 -5.54 16.59
CA PRO A 604 58.23 -4.36 15.78
C PRO A 604 58.64 -4.59 14.30
N GLN A 605 59.19 -3.72 13.41
CA GLN A 605 59.80 -2.37 13.41
C GLN A 605 59.32 -1.51 12.21
N HIS A 606 59.97 -0.35 12.02
CA HIS A 606 59.71 0.68 11.00
C HIS A 606 60.72 0.67 9.84
N GLY A 607 60.35 1.31 8.74
CA GLY A 607 61.28 2.01 7.84
C GLY A 607 60.57 3.22 7.21
N THR A 608 61.07 4.44 7.40
CA THR A 608 60.41 5.69 6.99
C THR A 608 61.35 6.64 6.23
N ARG A 609 60.80 7.32 5.20
CA ARG A 609 61.16 8.66 4.66
C ARG A 609 60.26 8.93 3.43
N THR A 610 59.39 9.95 3.40
CA THR A 610 59.61 11.38 3.05
C THR A 610 60.19 11.59 1.65
N SER A 611 59.76 12.56 0.82
CA SER A 611 58.65 13.54 0.86
C SER A 611 58.72 14.43 -0.39
N GLY A 612 57.60 14.96 -0.92
CA GLY A 612 57.66 16.06 -1.89
C GLY A 612 56.39 16.24 -2.75
N ASP A 613 55.75 17.40 -2.63
CA ASP A 613 54.80 17.95 -3.61
C ASP A 613 55.53 18.63 -4.78
N VAL A 614 54.79 18.87 -5.88
CA VAL A 614 54.67 20.15 -6.64
C VAL A 614 54.34 19.90 -8.13
N GLY A 615 53.42 20.70 -8.68
CA GLY A 615 53.64 21.30 -10.01
C GLY A 615 52.89 20.72 -11.22
N SER A 616 51.71 21.30 -11.48
CA SER A 616 50.90 21.25 -12.70
C SER A 616 51.59 21.33 -14.09
N SER A 617 50.80 20.95 -15.11
CA SER A 617 50.68 21.55 -16.47
C SER A 617 51.16 20.73 -17.67
N GLY A 618 50.52 20.96 -18.84
CA GLY A 618 51.00 20.52 -20.16
C GLY A 618 50.20 19.41 -20.85
N GLY A 619 49.34 19.82 -21.80
CA GLY A 619 49.01 19.04 -23.00
C GLY A 619 49.19 19.94 -24.24
N PRO A 620 48.76 19.55 -25.44
CA PRO A 620 48.31 18.23 -25.91
C PRO A 620 49.17 17.69 -27.07
N ARG A 621 48.99 16.41 -27.48
CA ARG A 621 49.40 15.99 -28.85
C ARG A 621 48.73 14.70 -29.35
N ALA A 622 48.15 14.83 -30.54
CA ALA A 622 47.86 13.81 -31.55
C ALA A 622 48.37 14.37 -32.90
N PRO A 623 48.36 13.66 -34.05
CA PRO A 623 47.90 12.29 -34.27
C PRO A 623 48.94 11.38 -34.97
N ALA A 624 48.59 10.11 -35.18
CA ALA A 624 49.10 9.30 -36.26
C ALA A 624 48.01 8.30 -36.69
N ALA A 625 47.81 8.13 -38.01
CA ALA A 625 46.87 7.15 -38.56
C ALA A 625 47.65 5.93 -39.08
N GLY A 626 47.07 4.74 -38.93
CA GLY A 626 47.59 3.49 -39.48
C GLY A 626 46.45 2.55 -39.80
N ALA A 627 46.16 2.38 -41.09
CA ALA A 627 45.17 1.42 -41.57
C ALA A 627 45.81 0.04 -41.72
N ALA A 628 45.09 -1.00 -41.31
CA ALA A 628 45.43 -2.40 -41.56
C ALA A 628 44.16 -3.15 -41.99
N HIS A 629 44.31 -4.12 -42.89
CA HIS A 629 43.18 -4.82 -43.49
C HIS A 629 42.48 -5.76 -42.48
N VAL A 630 41.15 -5.76 -42.50
CA VAL A 630 40.35 -6.88 -42.00
C VAL A 630 40.20 -7.88 -43.15
N ALA A 631 40.40 -9.17 -42.85
CA ALA A 631 40.09 -10.27 -43.75
C ALA A 631 38.98 -11.12 -43.12
N ASP A 632 37.95 -11.46 -43.91
CA ASP A 632 36.90 -12.40 -43.49
C ASP A 632 37.43 -13.85 -43.46
N PRO A 633 37.00 -14.64 -42.46
CA PRO A 633 37.01 -16.09 -42.52
C PRO A 633 35.59 -16.65 -42.30
N ALA A 634 34.76 -16.61 -43.34
CA ALA A 634 33.54 -17.42 -43.38
C ALA A 634 33.90 -18.84 -43.86
N ASP A 635 34.16 -19.75 -42.92
CA ASP A 635 33.66 -21.14 -42.96
C ASP A 635 34.13 -21.96 -41.75
N SER A 636 33.19 -22.29 -40.87
CA SER A 636 33.26 -23.38 -39.89
C SER A 636 31.84 -23.70 -39.42
N PRO A 637 31.41 -24.98 -39.41
CA PRO A 637 30.06 -25.32 -38.98
C PRO A 637 29.86 -25.01 -37.49
N PRO A 638 28.69 -24.49 -37.07
CA PRO A 638 28.43 -24.22 -35.67
C PRO A 638 28.42 -25.52 -34.86
N SER A 639 29.31 -25.64 -33.88
CA SER A 639 29.28 -26.73 -32.91
C SER A 639 27.98 -26.70 -32.10
N GLU A 640 27.44 -27.87 -31.74
CA GLU A 640 26.21 -27.96 -30.95
C GLU A 640 26.29 -27.15 -29.65
N PRO A 641 25.22 -26.46 -29.24
CA PRO A 641 25.22 -25.68 -28.00
C PRO A 641 25.24 -26.61 -26.79
N VAL A 642 26.39 -26.69 -26.11
CA VAL A 642 26.54 -27.44 -24.86
C VAL A 642 25.61 -26.85 -23.80
N SER A 643 24.56 -27.59 -23.47
CA SER A 643 23.60 -27.21 -22.42
C SER A 643 24.28 -27.19 -21.05
N PRO A 644 24.27 -26.06 -20.30
CA PRO A 644 24.74 -26.03 -18.92
C PRO A 644 23.68 -26.70 -18.01
N THR A 645 23.84 -28.00 -17.76
CA THR A 645 22.91 -28.84 -16.98
C THR A 645 22.97 -28.58 -15.47
N GLY A 646 22.74 -27.34 -15.06
CA GLY A 646 22.75 -26.88 -13.65
C GLY A 646 21.56 -26.00 -13.25
N TRP A 647 20.64 -25.69 -14.18
CA TRP A 647 19.50 -24.79 -13.94
C TRP A 647 18.18 -25.57 -13.90
N SER A 648 17.73 -26.01 -12.72
CA SER A 648 16.36 -26.50 -12.51
C SER A 648 15.49 -25.42 -11.85
N PRO A 649 14.16 -25.41 -12.08
CA PRO A 649 13.24 -24.48 -11.41
C PRO A 649 13.35 -24.52 -9.88
N GLU A 650 13.58 -25.70 -9.31
CA GLU A 650 13.76 -25.93 -7.87
C GLU A 650 14.93 -25.12 -7.29
N VAL A 651 16.01 -24.93 -8.05
CA VAL A 651 17.18 -24.14 -7.62
C VAL A 651 16.88 -22.64 -7.63
N LEU A 652 16.03 -22.14 -8.52
CA LEU A 652 15.64 -20.72 -8.56
C LEU A 652 14.51 -20.37 -7.57
N MET A 653 13.65 -21.35 -7.27
CA MET A 653 12.44 -21.17 -6.45
C MET A 653 12.64 -21.52 -4.96
N GLN A 654 13.81 -22.02 -4.55
CA GLN A 654 14.15 -22.22 -3.13
C GLN A 654 14.06 -20.89 -2.34
N PRO A 655 13.37 -20.85 -1.19
CA PRO A 655 13.27 -19.64 -0.38
C PRO A 655 14.63 -19.29 0.26
N TYR A 656 15.05 -18.03 0.10
CA TYR A 656 16.22 -17.49 0.80
C TYR A 656 15.80 -16.94 2.17
N GLU A 657 16.15 -17.66 3.24
CA GLU A 657 15.83 -17.23 4.61
C GLU A 657 16.67 -16.01 5.04
N ALA A 658 17.98 -16.04 4.78
CA ALA A 658 19.00 -15.16 5.37
C ALA A 658 19.01 -13.68 4.91
N GLY A 659 17.86 -13.10 4.51
CA GLY A 659 17.74 -11.71 4.04
C GLY A 659 16.55 -10.90 4.58
N LEU A 660 15.50 -11.56 5.10
CA LEU A 660 14.27 -10.88 5.56
C LEU A 660 13.88 -11.24 7.01
N GLU A 661 14.74 -11.95 7.74
CA GLU A 661 14.52 -12.42 9.13
C GLU A 661 14.60 -11.33 10.20
N LYS A 662 15.15 -10.16 9.84
CA LYS A 662 15.51 -9.08 10.78
C LYS A 662 14.43 -8.01 10.78
N LEU A 663 13.49 -8.12 11.70
CA LEU A 663 12.54 -7.06 12.00
C LEU A 663 13.26 -5.94 12.77
N TYR A 664 13.46 -4.81 12.10
CA TYR A 664 14.06 -3.62 12.70
C TYR A 664 13.00 -2.87 13.52
N CYS A 665 13.16 -2.87 14.85
CA CYS A 665 12.21 -2.23 15.75
C CYS A 665 12.77 -1.00 16.46
N PHE A 666 11.95 0.03 16.56
CA PHE A 666 12.25 1.21 17.38
C PHE A 666 11.88 0.97 18.84
N ASP A 667 12.73 1.41 19.76
CA ASP A 667 12.36 1.60 21.15
C ASP A 667 12.19 3.11 21.42
N PRO A 668 10.96 3.65 21.46
CA PRO A 668 10.71 5.06 21.75
C PRO A 668 11.05 5.45 23.20
N GLY A 669 11.24 4.48 24.11
CA GLY A 669 11.67 4.73 25.49
C GLY A 669 13.18 4.93 25.63
N THR A 670 14.00 4.38 24.72
CA THR A 670 15.47 4.56 24.74
C THR A 670 16.04 5.30 23.53
N GLY A 671 15.21 5.57 22.50
CA GLY A 671 15.62 6.23 21.26
C GLY A 671 16.56 5.39 20.40
N LYS A 672 16.52 4.05 20.54
CA LYS A 672 17.47 3.11 19.92
C LYS A 672 16.82 2.12 18.98
N TRP A 673 17.63 1.64 18.05
CA TRP A 673 17.30 0.62 17.07
C TRP A 673 17.69 -0.76 17.56
N GLY A 674 16.75 -1.71 17.48
CA GLY A 674 16.99 -3.13 17.73
C GLY A 674 16.64 -3.97 16.52
N VAL A 675 17.24 -5.15 16.43
CA VAL A 675 16.81 -6.22 15.52
C VAL A 675 16.13 -7.30 16.34
N ARG A 676 14.89 -7.63 16.00
CA ARG A 676 14.22 -8.84 16.48
C ARG A 676 14.32 -9.93 15.40
N PRO A 677 14.67 -11.18 15.77
CA PRO A 677 14.40 -12.30 14.89
C PRO A 677 12.88 -12.41 14.70
N LYS A 678 12.46 -12.87 13.52
CA LYS A 678 11.09 -13.32 13.26
C LYS A 678 10.64 -14.27 14.39
N VAL A 679 9.53 -13.95 15.04
CA VAL A 679 8.90 -14.89 15.98
C VAL A 679 8.41 -16.07 15.15
N GLU A 680 9.00 -17.25 15.34
CA GLU A 680 8.41 -18.49 14.86
C GLU A 680 7.02 -18.62 15.49
N GLY A 681 5.97 -18.41 14.68
CA GLY A 681 4.61 -18.81 15.02
C GLY A 681 4.52 -20.33 15.04
N ARG A 682 5.13 -20.96 16.05
CA ARG A 682 5.03 -22.41 16.29
C ARG A 682 3.59 -22.74 16.62
N ILE A 683 2.84 -23.12 15.58
CA ILE A 683 1.60 -23.86 15.71
C ILE A 683 1.97 -25.16 16.43
N ARG A 684 1.84 -25.15 17.76
CA ARG A 684 1.85 -26.39 18.54
C ARG A 684 0.60 -27.14 18.15
N CYS A 685 0.74 -28.17 17.32
CA CYS A 685 -0.29 -29.19 17.19
C CYS A 685 -0.57 -29.75 18.59
N VAL A 686 -1.76 -29.49 19.11
CA VAL A 686 -2.25 -30.14 20.32
C VAL A 686 -2.50 -31.61 19.94
N PRO A 687 -1.86 -32.59 20.60
CA PRO A 687 -2.08 -34.00 20.26
C PRO A 687 -3.56 -34.36 20.49
N GLY A 688 -4.22 -34.84 19.44
CA GLY A 688 -5.64 -35.26 19.48
C GLY A 688 -6.56 -34.63 18.44
N CYS A 689 -6.12 -33.63 17.66
CA CYS A 689 -6.95 -32.97 16.64
C CYS A 689 -6.60 -33.35 15.19
N LEU A 690 -6.88 -34.61 14.81
CA LEU A 690 -6.99 -35.05 13.41
C LEU A 690 -8.21 -35.97 13.27
N PRO A 691 -9.13 -35.73 12.31
CA PRO A 691 -10.03 -36.76 11.81
C PRO A 691 -9.22 -37.85 11.07
N GLU A 692 -9.77 -39.05 10.96
CA GLU A 692 -9.11 -40.15 10.23
C GLU A 692 -9.01 -39.86 8.72
N PRO A 693 -7.97 -40.38 8.04
CA PRO A 693 -7.74 -40.12 6.61
C PRO A 693 -8.75 -40.88 5.73
N GLY A 694 -9.77 -40.18 5.21
CA GLY A 694 -10.84 -40.81 4.42
C GLY A 694 -11.82 -39.90 3.68
N VAL A 695 -11.51 -38.60 3.50
CA VAL A 695 -12.30 -37.64 2.69
C VAL A 695 -11.35 -36.70 1.95
#